data_AF-A0A1X0QDZ4-F1
#
_entry.id   AF-A0A1X0QDZ4-F1
#
_cell.length_a   1.000
_cell.length_b   1.000
_cell.length_c   1.000
_cell.angle_alpha   90.00
_cell.angle_beta   90.00
_cell.angle_gamma   90.00
#
_symmetry.space_group_name_H-M   'P 1'
#
loop_
_entity.id
_entity.type
_entity.pdbx_description
1 polymer ?
#
loop_
_entity_poly.entity_id
_entity_poly.type
_entity_poly.pdbx_seq_one_letter_code
_entity_poly.pdbx_strand_id
1 'polypeptide(L)'
;MNKLIVKQESIISSIPPQTFTIINNLLIYYTDKYVHVYDMILNKIVNKHYYENIQIIKSYNNLIYLCSNDIYIVDSNFKIKEIVKISKVNITNIHFYNNYMMISKLDNLYFYRLNDLKLISKFEFNLPERLFIANVNSNKSDVGIMFGCYNNTNLILFKDNKCVYNSDIDDILFLFNQSESLFLLSKEGKLLKDFKEYKNFDKNLIQAKLIDNQLVMYDEQNNFIVTDNDFNITNTINLQSVLNNDRSNKKIKLNQDISTLLKIVDFNESYLLTSDHDIILHESFLSTRIFMFNNSVTNFISYKEYFIISTNSGCIKFTNNMNSDIFEGDIILVDDKVLTSMKSYQLEDSLIIYIGSKSGKVFKYQINDRGIKQIGLIEFNSSISSLNCNKELLCVSTFNNDLIVIKNNEQIFNEIIHNKEITDICLSDDYIITSSNDKTSKIFDKNNMKYVTVNSNDKILFSITNQIYIAIFSYKYLRIFDYRNLTLIKTIFIKRPILSAVFYDGYILGVSDILKIFNNSRMVDIVNVNISNGWSFDYPFICGDNKIVKLSCEYENSNDLKEKETYLLRNDFKSLMKIEEDCKAQFGIIKNFIKLKEKSKLGNDILLEELVKECKNIGKMLVLNGQLKDLELFNKLLEDNFDGIDLKYKKELESILYKHLNVVDDLYFKLNLN
;
A
#
# COMPACT_ATOMS: atom_id res chain seq x y z
N MET A 1 -18.20 -21.30 24.30
CA MET A 1 -17.61 -20.03 23.81
C MET A 1 -18.26 -19.74 22.48
N ASN A 2 -18.81 -18.53 22.30
CA ASN A 2 -19.28 -18.09 20.99
C ASN A 2 -18.09 -18.04 20.05
N LYS A 3 -18.28 -18.46 18.80
CA LYS A 3 -17.21 -18.39 17.79
C LYS A 3 -17.02 -16.93 17.39
N LEU A 4 -15.81 -16.40 17.55
CA LEU A 4 -15.44 -15.10 17.00
C LEU A 4 -15.41 -15.19 15.48
N ILE A 5 -16.22 -14.38 14.81
CA ILE A 5 -16.18 -14.18 13.37
C ILE A 5 -15.54 -12.83 13.11
N VAL A 6 -14.42 -12.83 12.38
CA VAL A 6 -13.77 -11.60 11.94
C VAL A 6 -14.04 -11.42 10.45
N LYS A 7 -14.51 -10.23 10.08
CA LYS A 7 -14.79 -9.87 8.68
C LYS A 7 -14.06 -8.59 8.33
N GLN A 8 -13.71 -8.48 7.05
CA GLN A 8 -13.29 -7.22 6.45
C GLN A 8 -14.51 -6.28 6.36
N GLU A 9 -14.51 -5.16 7.08
CA GLU A 9 -15.58 -4.16 7.03
C GLU A 9 -15.37 -3.20 5.85
N SER A 10 -14.17 -2.63 5.77
CA SER A 10 -13.78 -1.72 4.70
C SER A 10 -12.29 -1.84 4.38
N ILE A 11 -11.93 -1.46 3.15
CA ILE A 11 -10.54 -1.29 2.72
C ILE A 11 -10.39 0.16 2.31
N ILE A 12 -9.35 0.80 2.82
CA ILE A 12 -8.86 2.08 2.33
C ILE A 12 -7.60 1.77 1.53
N SER A 13 -7.64 1.97 0.22
CA SER A 13 -6.48 1.72 -0.66
C SER A 13 -6.11 3.00 -1.39
N SER A 14 -4.95 3.57 -1.09
CA SER A 14 -4.42 4.73 -1.83
C SER A 14 -3.22 4.31 -2.67
N ILE A 15 -3.53 3.73 -3.84
CA ILE A 15 -2.53 3.58 -4.91
C ILE A 15 -2.31 4.98 -5.49
N PRO A 16 -1.07 5.47 -5.62
CA PRO A 16 -0.83 6.75 -6.24
C PRO A 16 -1.35 6.75 -7.67
N PRO A 17 -1.87 7.89 -8.12
CA PRO A 17 -2.42 7.99 -9.45
C PRO A 17 -1.30 7.80 -10.46
N GLN A 18 -1.52 6.92 -11.43
CA GLN A 18 -0.58 6.75 -12.55
C GLN A 18 -0.57 8.02 -13.41
N THR A 19 -1.72 8.67 -13.53
CA THR A 19 -1.90 9.96 -14.18
C THR A 19 -3.14 10.65 -13.58
N PHE A 20 -3.15 11.98 -13.59
CA PHE A 20 -4.26 12.76 -13.06
C PHE A 20 -4.37 14.13 -13.73
N THR A 21 -5.52 14.77 -13.54
CA THR A 21 -5.75 16.17 -13.89
C THR A 21 -6.73 16.81 -12.91
N ILE A 22 -6.76 18.14 -12.89
CA ILE A 22 -7.68 18.90 -12.05
C ILE A 22 -8.52 19.79 -12.97
N ILE A 23 -9.84 19.81 -12.72
CA ILE A 23 -10.79 20.70 -13.39
C ILE A 23 -11.72 21.26 -12.31
N ASN A 24 -11.70 22.58 -12.12
CA ASN A 24 -12.49 23.25 -11.09
C ASN A 24 -12.24 22.59 -9.71
N ASN A 25 -13.30 22.09 -9.06
CA ASN A 25 -13.25 21.38 -7.79
C ASN A 25 -13.10 19.85 -7.92
N LEU A 26 -12.82 19.32 -9.11
CA LEU A 26 -12.70 17.88 -9.36
C LEU A 26 -11.24 17.47 -9.56
N LEU A 27 -10.78 16.52 -8.75
CA LEU A 27 -9.55 15.77 -9.00
C LEU A 27 -9.93 14.49 -9.76
N ILE A 28 -9.40 14.36 -10.97
CA ILE A 28 -9.65 13.21 -11.83
C ILE A 28 -8.35 12.43 -11.96
N TYR A 29 -8.36 11.16 -11.59
CA TYR A 29 -7.14 10.37 -11.55
C TYR A 29 -7.37 8.92 -11.95
N TYR A 30 -6.30 8.29 -12.46
CA TYR A 30 -6.33 6.90 -12.89
C TYR A 30 -5.50 6.01 -11.96
N THR A 31 -6.13 4.93 -11.50
CA THR A 31 -5.46 3.85 -10.75
C THR A 31 -5.93 2.51 -11.30
N ASP A 32 -4.98 1.63 -11.59
CA ASP A 32 -5.17 0.28 -12.15
C ASP A 32 -6.00 0.19 -13.43
N LYS A 33 -7.34 0.24 -13.31
CA LYS A 33 -8.35 0.06 -14.37
C LYS A 33 -9.51 1.06 -14.30
N TYR A 34 -9.43 2.03 -13.41
CA TYR A 34 -10.51 2.95 -13.15
C TYR A 34 -10.04 4.39 -13.19
N VAL A 35 -10.83 5.23 -13.85
CA VAL A 35 -10.76 6.67 -13.68
C VAL A 35 -11.70 7.05 -12.54
N HIS A 36 -11.15 7.65 -11.51
CA HIS A 36 -11.84 8.12 -10.33
C HIS A 36 -12.09 9.63 -10.46
N VAL A 37 -13.29 10.05 -10.09
CA VAL A 37 -13.70 11.46 -10.04
C VAL A 37 -13.93 11.81 -8.59
N TYR A 38 -13.02 12.59 -8.03
CA TYR A 38 -13.09 13.02 -6.64
C TYR A 38 -13.55 14.47 -6.57
N ASP A 39 -14.64 14.70 -5.85
CA ASP A 39 -15.10 16.06 -5.56
C ASP A 39 -14.38 16.55 -4.30
N MET A 40 -13.53 17.55 -4.50
CA MET A 40 -12.69 18.11 -3.45
C MET A 40 -13.51 18.89 -2.43
N ILE A 41 -14.67 19.45 -2.79
CA ILE A 41 -15.55 20.17 -1.85
C ILE A 41 -16.31 19.16 -0.98
N LEU A 42 -16.83 18.09 -1.58
CA LEU A 42 -17.61 17.07 -0.87
C LEU A 42 -16.76 16.02 -0.15
N ASN A 43 -15.44 16.03 -0.38
CA ASN A 43 -14.46 15.11 0.19
C ASN A 43 -14.80 13.62 -0.06
N LYS A 44 -15.26 13.31 -1.28
CA LYS A 44 -15.67 11.96 -1.68
C LYS A 44 -15.49 11.69 -3.17
N ILE A 45 -15.34 10.41 -3.51
CA ILE A 45 -15.47 9.95 -4.89
C ILE A 45 -16.93 10.08 -5.32
N VAL A 46 -17.19 10.89 -6.34
CA VAL A 46 -18.54 11.10 -6.90
C VAL A 46 -18.84 10.15 -8.04
N ASN A 47 -17.84 9.78 -8.85
CA ASN A 47 -17.99 8.85 -9.96
C ASN A 47 -16.74 7.97 -10.10
N LYS A 48 -16.96 6.77 -10.66
CA LYS A 48 -15.90 5.81 -10.99
C LYS A 48 -16.22 5.18 -12.35
N HIS A 49 -15.29 5.27 -13.29
CA HIS A 49 -15.48 4.79 -14.65
C HIS A 49 -14.40 3.76 -15.02
N TYR A 50 -14.80 2.67 -15.65
CA TYR A 50 -13.86 1.64 -16.13
C TYR A 50 -13.21 2.09 -17.43
N TYR A 51 -11.88 2.14 -17.45
CA TYR A 51 -11.07 2.38 -18.64
C TYR A 51 -9.81 1.53 -18.56
N GLU A 52 -9.41 0.92 -19.68
CA GLU A 52 -8.19 0.10 -19.72
C GLU A 52 -7.01 0.90 -20.23
N ASN A 53 -5.87 0.75 -19.55
CA ASN A 53 -4.56 1.24 -19.97
C ASN A 53 -4.55 2.74 -20.28
N ILE A 54 -5.13 3.55 -19.39
CA ILE A 54 -5.01 5.01 -19.48
C ILE A 54 -3.56 5.39 -19.16
N GLN A 55 -2.93 6.08 -20.10
CA GLN A 55 -1.53 6.52 -20.02
C GLN A 55 -1.43 7.99 -19.62
N ILE A 56 -2.36 8.81 -20.11
CA ILE A 56 -2.39 10.25 -19.82
C ILE A 56 -3.83 10.68 -19.60
N ILE A 57 -4.05 11.47 -18.57
CA ILE A 57 -5.26 12.27 -18.39
C ILE A 57 -4.86 13.73 -18.48
N LYS A 58 -5.55 14.50 -19.32
CA LYS A 58 -5.33 15.95 -19.41
C LYS A 58 -6.64 16.71 -19.55
N SER A 59 -6.72 17.86 -18.91
CA SER A 59 -7.84 18.79 -19.06
C SER A 59 -7.49 19.93 -20.02
N TYR A 60 -8.44 20.29 -20.88
CA TYR A 60 -8.34 21.47 -21.73
C TYR A 60 -9.74 21.97 -22.14
N ASN A 61 -9.99 23.28 -22.04
CA ASN A 61 -11.29 23.90 -22.36
C ASN A 61 -12.51 23.19 -21.72
N ASN A 62 -12.42 22.85 -20.43
CA ASN A 62 -13.45 22.12 -19.67
C ASN A 62 -13.78 20.71 -20.18
N LEU A 63 -12.96 20.14 -21.06
CA LEU A 63 -13.03 18.75 -21.51
C LEU A 63 -11.87 17.94 -20.92
N ILE A 64 -12.10 16.65 -20.77
CA ILE A 64 -11.12 15.69 -20.27
C ILE A 64 -10.71 14.79 -21.43
N TYR A 65 -9.40 14.65 -21.63
CA TYR A 65 -8.79 13.83 -22.65
C TYR A 65 -8.20 12.60 -21.97
N LEU A 66 -8.83 11.45 -22.19
CA LEU A 66 -8.42 10.16 -21.65
C LEU A 66 -7.63 9.41 -22.72
N CYS A 67 -6.31 9.44 -22.60
CA CYS A 67 -5.39 8.82 -23.56
C CYS A 67 -5.13 7.37 -23.18
N SER A 68 -5.59 6.45 -24.02
CA SER A 68 -5.27 5.02 -23.98
C SER A 68 -4.64 4.63 -25.33
N ASN A 69 -5.12 3.55 -25.96
CA ASN A 69 -4.85 3.26 -27.37
C ASN A 69 -5.47 4.30 -28.33
N ASP A 70 -6.57 4.93 -27.90
CA ASP A 70 -7.25 6.05 -28.55
C ASP A 70 -7.44 7.17 -27.53
N ILE A 71 -7.78 8.37 -28.00
CA ILE A 71 -8.08 9.52 -27.13
C ILE A 71 -9.59 9.67 -27.05
N TYR A 72 -10.14 9.42 -25.87
CA TYR A 72 -11.55 9.69 -25.58
C TYR A 72 -11.68 11.11 -25.04
N ILE A 73 -12.47 11.94 -25.71
CA ILE A 73 -12.79 13.29 -25.27
C ILE A 73 -14.13 13.22 -24.54
N VAL A 74 -14.10 13.49 -23.24
CA VAL A 74 -15.29 13.42 -22.37
C VAL A 74 -15.58 14.76 -21.72
N ASP A 75 -16.86 15.04 -21.45
CA ASP A 75 -17.24 16.20 -20.65
C ASP A 75 -17.09 15.93 -19.15
N SER A 76 -17.37 16.93 -18.31
CA SER A 76 -17.30 16.83 -16.84
C SER A 76 -18.22 15.76 -16.24
N ASN A 77 -19.24 15.31 -16.97
CA ASN A 77 -20.12 14.19 -16.59
C ASN A 77 -19.62 12.85 -17.16
N PHE A 78 -18.40 12.82 -17.69
CA PHE A 78 -17.78 11.65 -18.33
C PHE A 78 -18.56 11.10 -19.54
N LYS A 79 -19.37 11.94 -20.18
CA LYS A 79 -20.02 11.57 -21.45
C LYS A 79 -19.04 11.77 -22.59
N ILE A 80 -18.79 10.72 -23.35
CA ILE A 80 -17.96 10.76 -24.56
C ILE A 80 -18.60 11.72 -25.58
N LYS A 81 -17.86 12.76 -25.95
CA LYS A 81 -18.20 13.68 -27.03
C LYS A 81 -17.63 13.16 -28.35
N GLU A 82 -16.38 12.75 -28.33
CA GLU A 82 -15.65 12.36 -29.53
C GLU A 82 -14.50 11.42 -29.21
N ILE A 83 -14.00 10.71 -30.23
CA ILE A 83 -12.90 9.76 -30.12
C ILE A 83 -11.91 10.03 -31.24
N VAL A 84 -10.69 10.39 -30.90
CA VAL A 84 -9.59 10.47 -31.87
C VAL A 84 -8.96 9.09 -31.95
N LYS A 85 -9.18 8.41 -33.07
CA LYS A 85 -8.62 7.08 -33.32
C LYS A 85 -7.15 7.19 -33.68
N ILE A 86 -6.29 6.63 -32.83
CA ILE A 86 -4.83 6.68 -33.01
C ILE A 86 -4.26 5.26 -33.18
N SER A 87 -5.01 4.20 -32.83
CA SER A 87 -4.72 2.78 -33.06
C SER A 87 -3.39 2.25 -32.49
N LYS A 88 -3.53 1.22 -31.64
CA LYS A 88 -2.52 0.19 -31.26
C LYS A 88 -1.19 0.64 -30.63
N VAL A 89 -1.07 1.83 -30.02
CA VAL A 89 0.25 2.26 -29.48
C VAL A 89 0.12 3.23 -28.31
N ASN A 90 1.15 3.20 -27.46
CA ASN A 90 1.32 4.09 -26.31
C ASN A 90 1.48 5.56 -26.72
N ILE A 91 0.53 6.39 -26.32
CA ILE A 91 0.61 7.85 -26.33
C ILE A 91 1.55 8.26 -25.18
N THR A 92 2.66 8.92 -25.51
CA THR A 92 3.69 9.28 -24.51
C THR A 92 3.53 10.70 -23.99
N ASN A 93 2.96 11.62 -24.79
CA ASN A 93 2.71 12.99 -24.36
C ASN A 93 1.58 13.64 -25.17
N ILE A 94 0.91 14.64 -24.58
CA ILE A 94 -0.10 15.46 -25.24
C ILE A 94 0.01 16.92 -24.76
N HIS A 95 -0.04 17.85 -25.70
CA HIS A 95 0.06 19.29 -25.43
C HIS A 95 -1.00 20.07 -26.20
N PHE A 96 -1.52 21.12 -25.59
CA PHE A 96 -2.60 21.93 -26.12
C PHE A 96 -2.18 23.40 -26.15
N TYR A 97 -2.57 24.10 -27.21
CA TYR A 97 -2.42 25.55 -27.30
C TYR A 97 -3.48 26.12 -28.24
N ASN A 98 -4.29 27.06 -27.75
CA ASN A 98 -5.44 27.63 -28.46
C ASN A 98 -6.35 26.55 -29.09
N ASN A 99 -6.37 26.48 -30.43
CA ASN A 99 -7.18 25.53 -31.19
C ASN A 99 -6.37 24.34 -31.72
N TYR A 100 -5.22 24.05 -31.10
CA TYR A 100 -4.31 23.01 -31.55
C TYR A 100 -4.00 22.02 -30.45
N MET A 101 -3.84 20.77 -30.88
CA MET A 101 -3.46 19.64 -30.05
C MET A 101 -2.31 18.93 -30.73
N MET A 102 -1.25 18.64 -29.98
CA MET A 102 -0.12 17.87 -30.45
C MET A 102 0.07 16.64 -29.58
N ILE A 103 0.26 15.50 -30.24
CA ILE A 103 0.32 14.18 -29.60
C ILE A 103 1.63 13.53 -30.00
N SER A 104 2.35 13.04 -29.00
CA SER A 104 3.52 12.18 -29.19
C SER A 104 3.14 10.71 -29.05
N LYS A 105 3.65 9.90 -29.97
CA LYS A 105 3.40 8.47 -30.07
C LYS A 105 4.64 7.78 -30.63
N LEU A 106 5.40 7.10 -29.77
CA LEU A 106 6.71 6.52 -30.13
C LEU A 106 7.56 7.56 -30.88
N ASP A 107 7.92 7.25 -32.12
CA ASP A 107 8.74 8.09 -33.00
C ASP A 107 7.90 9.01 -33.89
N ASN A 108 6.67 9.35 -33.49
CA ASN A 108 5.74 10.14 -34.30
C ASN A 108 5.06 11.26 -33.53
N LEU A 109 4.83 12.38 -34.21
CA LEU A 109 4.12 13.57 -33.74
C LEU A 109 2.93 13.76 -34.65
N TYR A 110 1.78 13.96 -34.02
CA TYR A 110 0.54 14.24 -34.71
C TYR A 110 0.06 15.60 -34.28
N PHE A 111 -0.14 16.49 -35.25
CA PHE A 111 -0.62 17.84 -35.02
C PHE A 111 -2.06 17.97 -35.54
N TYR A 112 -2.98 18.25 -34.62
CA TYR A 112 -4.42 18.33 -34.88
C TYR A 112 -4.95 19.74 -34.64
N ARG A 113 -5.98 20.10 -35.40
CA ARG A 113 -6.88 21.22 -35.07
C ARG A 113 -8.01 20.72 -34.19
N LEU A 114 -8.27 21.38 -33.06
CA LEU A 114 -9.23 20.91 -32.06
C LEU A 114 -10.69 21.04 -32.50
N ASN A 115 -11.07 22.16 -33.13
CA ASN A 115 -12.47 22.42 -33.48
C ASN A 115 -13.12 21.37 -34.39
N ASP A 116 -12.34 20.71 -35.24
CA ASP A 116 -12.81 19.69 -36.19
C ASP A 116 -12.02 18.37 -36.10
N LEU A 117 -11.15 18.24 -35.11
CA LEU A 117 -10.22 17.11 -34.90
C LEU A 117 -9.49 16.66 -36.17
N LYS A 118 -9.22 17.59 -37.08
CA LYS A 118 -8.53 17.29 -38.34
C LYS A 118 -7.03 17.21 -38.12
N LEU A 119 -6.43 16.10 -38.55
CA LEU A 119 -4.97 15.96 -38.61
C LEU A 119 -4.42 16.95 -39.64
N ILE A 120 -3.60 17.88 -39.18
CA ILE A 120 -2.92 18.88 -40.00
C ILE A 120 -1.65 18.27 -40.59
N SER A 121 -0.85 17.61 -39.75
CA SER A 121 0.46 17.08 -40.14
C SER A 121 0.92 15.95 -39.22
N LYS A 122 1.77 15.09 -39.78
CA LYS A 122 2.42 13.97 -39.10
C LYS A 122 3.93 14.07 -39.36
N PHE A 123 4.73 13.94 -38.31
CA PHE A 123 6.20 13.94 -38.40
C PHE A 123 6.77 12.69 -37.76
N GLU A 124 7.86 12.17 -38.32
CA GLU A 124 8.64 11.04 -37.79
C GLU A 124 9.97 11.56 -37.23
N PHE A 125 10.32 11.16 -36.01
CA PHE A 125 11.55 11.57 -35.30
C PHE A 125 11.76 10.66 -34.09
N ASN A 126 13.00 10.58 -33.57
CA ASN A 126 13.29 9.74 -32.40
C ASN A 126 12.99 10.48 -31.09
N LEU A 127 12.06 9.92 -30.31
CA LEU A 127 11.77 10.12 -28.87
C LEU A 127 11.76 11.57 -28.33
N PRO A 128 10.58 12.21 -28.21
CA PRO A 128 10.44 13.52 -27.57
C PRO A 128 9.98 13.34 -26.13
N GLU A 129 10.70 13.90 -25.16
CA GLU A 129 10.20 13.92 -23.78
C GLU A 129 9.13 15.01 -23.62
N ARG A 130 9.29 16.15 -24.31
CA ARG A 130 8.47 17.35 -24.14
C ARG A 130 7.99 17.91 -25.47
N LEU A 131 6.80 18.50 -25.42
CA LEU A 131 6.05 19.03 -26.56
C LEU A 131 5.86 20.54 -26.42
N PHE A 132 5.89 21.25 -27.55
CA PHE A 132 5.77 22.70 -27.60
C PHE A 132 4.84 23.14 -28.73
N ILE A 133 3.91 24.06 -28.44
CA ILE A 133 3.10 24.76 -29.44
C ILE A 133 2.97 26.22 -28.97
N ALA A 134 3.24 27.18 -29.85
CA ALA A 134 3.05 28.60 -29.57
C ALA A 134 2.82 29.42 -30.84
N ASN A 135 2.25 30.61 -30.68
CA ASN A 135 2.26 31.64 -31.72
C ASN A 135 3.60 32.40 -31.66
N VAL A 136 4.29 32.54 -32.79
CA VAL A 136 5.56 33.27 -32.85
C VAL A 136 5.58 34.23 -34.03
N ASN A 137 5.92 35.49 -33.75
CA ASN A 137 6.22 36.47 -34.79
C ASN A 137 7.67 36.29 -35.23
N SER A 138 7.89 35.64 -36.37
CA SER A 138 9.17 35.76 -37.05
C SER A 138 9.14 37.04 -37.88
N ASN A 139 9.64 38.14 -37.32
CA ASN A 139 9.89 39.42 -38.01
C ASN A 139 8.75 39.97 -38.89
N LYS A 140 7.99 40.92 -38.33
CA LYS A 140 7.08 41.89 -39.00
C LYS A 140 6.24 41.32 -40.16
N SER A 141 5.03 40.91 -39.80
CA SER A 141 3.78 40.74 -40.59
C SER A 141 3.18 39.33 -40.71
N ASP A 142 3.93 38.26 -40.43
CA ASP A 142 3.38 36.88 -40.46
C ASP A 142 3.40 36.21 -39.07
N VAL A 143 2.26 36.32 -38.37
CA VAL A 143 1.94 35.52 -37.17
C VAL A 143 1.80 34.07 -37.64
N GLY A 144 2.77 33.22 -37.32
CA GLY A 144 2.71 31.79 -37.64
C GLY A 144 2.75 30.93 -36.39
N ILE A 145 2.20 29.72 -36.49
CA ILE A 145 2.23 28.76 -35.38
C ILE A 145 3.55 28.01 -35.47
N MET A 146 4.31 28.09 -34.39
CA MET A 146 5.49 27.28 -34.20
C MET A 146 5.16 26.13 -33.27
N PHE A 147 5.55 24.92 -33.64
CA PHE A 147 5.32 23.74 -32.84
C PHE A 147 6.51 22.79 -32.96
N GLY A 148 6.67 21.88 -32.02
CA GLY A 148 7.78 20.95 -32.07
C GLY A 148 7.99 20.21 -30.79
N CYS A 149 9.15 19.60 -30.66
CA CYS A 149 9.48 18.76 -29.53
C CYS A 149 10.93 18.97 -29.08
N TYR A 150 11.16 18.66 -27.82
CA TYR A 150 12.49 18.72 -27.23
C TYR A 150 12.67 17.69 -26.13
N ASN A 151 13.92 17.35 -25.87
CA ASN A 151 14.36 16.64 -24.67
C ASN A 151 15.47 17.47 -24.01
N ASN A 152 16.28 16.88 -23.14
CA ASN A 152 17.36 17.61 -22.47
C ASN A 152 18.52 18.02 -23.39
N THR A 153 18.67 17.42 -24.59
CA THR A 153 19.83 17.64 -25.47
C THR A 153 19.44 18.06 -26.89
N ASN A 154 18.18 17.89 -27.30
CA ASN A 154 17.75 18.03 -28.69
C ASN A 154 16.51 18.93 -28.75
N LEU A 155 16.47 19.84 -29.73
CA LEU A 155 15.32 20.69 -30.01
C LEU A 155 14.98 20.66 -31.50
N ILE A 156 13.73 20.35 -31.80
CA ILE A 156 13.18 20.38 -33.16
C ILE A 156 11.96 21.27 -33.18
N LEU A 157 11.96 22.28 -34.05
CA LEU A 157 10.84 23.22 -34.23
C LEU A 157 10.42 23.30 -35.69
N PHE A 158 9.12 23.37 -35.88
CA PHE A 158 8.45 23.52 -37.14
C PHE A 158 7.66 24.82 -37.14
N LYS A 159 7.67 25.52 -38.26
CA LYS A 159 6.77 26.63 -38.55
C LYS A 159 6.14 26.37 -39.92
N ASP A 160 4.82 26.49 -40.02
CA ASP A 160 4.07 26.25 -41.26
C ASP A 160 4.40 24.88 -41.90
N ASN A 161 4.51 23.84 -41.07
CA ASN A 161 4.90 22.47 -41.42
C ASN A 161 6.32 22.30 -42.02
N LYS A 162 7.18 23.30 -41.92
CA LYS A 162 8.60 23.21 -42.30
C LYS A 162 9.47 23.22 -41.06
N CYS A 163 10.45 22.32 -41.01
CA CYS A 163 11.46 22.34 -39.97
C CYS A 163 12.26 23.63 -40.09
N VAL A 164 12.17 24.48 -39.06
CA VAL A 164 12.91 25.76 -38.98
C VAL A 164 14.09 25.66 -38.04
N TYR A 165 14.10 24.67 -37.15
CA TYR A 165 15.18 24.45 -36.21
C TYR A 165 15.31 22.95 -35.91
N ASN A 166 16.55 22.44 -35.98
CA ASN A 166 16.91 21.09 -35.56
C ASN A 166 18.37 21.13 -35.11
N SER A 167 18.59 21.18 -33.80
CA SER A 167 19.94 21.27 -33.23
C SER A 167 20.02 20.50 -31.92
N ASP A 168 21.22 20.02 -31.65
CA ASP A 168 21.61 19.60 -30.31
C ASP A 168 21.89 20.87 -29.49
N ILE A 169 21.20 21.02 -28.36
CA ILE A 169 21.39 22.07 -27.36
C ILE A 169 21.49 21.37 -26.02
N ASP A 170 22.62 21.51 -25.34
CA ASP A 170 22.82 20.87 -24.04
C ASP A 170 21.94 21.50 -22.95
N ASP A 171 21.47 20.64 -22.04
CA ASP A 171 20.77 20.98 -20.81
C ASP A 171 19.48 21.79 -20.95
N ILE A 172 18.68 21.56 -21.99
CA ILE A 172 17.36 22.20 -22.12
C ILE A 172 16.45 21.78 -20.95
N LEU A 173 16.04 22.75 -20.14
CA LEU A 173 15.09 22.54 -19.05
C LEU A 173 13.66 22.87 -19.47
N PHE A 174 13.45 24.04 -20.04
CA PHE A 174 12.10 24.54 -20.32
C PHE A 174 12.08 25.45 -21.55
N LEU A 175 11.09 25.25 -22.41
CA LEU A 175 10.88 26.04 -23.62
C LEU A 175 9.49 26.68 -23.56
N PHE A 176 9.43 28.00 -23.73
CA PHE A 176 8.18 28.74 -23.66
C PHE A 176 8.16 29.94 -24.61
N ASN A 177 6.98 30.50 -24.83
CA ASN A 177 6.80 31.73 -25.60
C ASN A 177 6.22 32.81 -24.69
N GLN A 178 6.76 34.02 -24.81
CA GLN A 178 6.23 35.21 -24.14
C GLN A 178 6.54 36.43 -24.99
N SER A 179 5.58 37.37 -25.07
CA SER A 179 5.72 38.60 -25.86
C SER A 179 6.22 38.31 -27.28
N GLU A 180 5.64 37.28 -27.90
CA GLU A 180 5.91 36.84 -29.28
C GLU A 180 7.34 36.32 -29.55
N SER A 181 8.19 36.18 -28.52
CA SER A 181 9.56 35.67 -28.63
C SER A 181 9.67 34.25 -28.06
N LEU A 182 10.60 33.44 -28.56
CA LEU A 182 10.90 32.13 -28.01
C LEU A 182 11.93 32.23 -26.90
N PHE A 183 11.67 31.60 -25.77
CA PHE A 183 12.60 31.53 -24.65
C PHE A 183 12.96 30.08 -24.34
N LEU A 184 14.27 29.83 -24.17
CA LEU A 184 14.84 28.55 -23.77
C LEU A 184 15.60 28.74 -22.46
N LEU A 185 15.21 28.00 -21.44
CA LEU A 185 15.87 27.96 -20.15
C LEU A 185 16.67 26.66 -20.01
N SER A 186 17.95 26.75 -19.64
CA SER A 186 18.79 25.60 -19.36
C SER A 186 18.74 25.17 -17.88
N LYS A 187 19.19 23.95 -17.59
CA LYS A 187 19.36 23.45 -16.21
C LYS A 187 20.36 24.27 -15.40
N GLU A 188 21.34 24.88 -16.05
CA GLU A 188 22.31 25.79 -15.39
C GLU A 188 21.73 27.20 -15.13
N GLY A 189 20.47 27.45 -15.50
CA GLY A 189 19.82 28.75 -15.30
C GLY A 189 20.12 29.78 -16.38
N LYS A 190 20.66 29.38 -17.54
CA LYS A 190 20.82 30.28 -18.69
C LYS A 190 19.50 30.42 -19.44
N LEU A 191 19.03 31.64 -19.60
CA LEU A 191 17.85 32.00 -20.36
C LEU A 191 18.28 32.60 -21.70
N LEU A 192 17.92 31.90 -22.79
CA LEU A 192 18.14 32.35 -24.15
C LEU A 192 16.83 32.91 -24.71
N LYS A 193 16.89 34.08 -25.36
CA LYS A 193 15.81 34.65 -26.16
C LYS A 193 16.14 34.46 -27.63
N ASP A 194 15.28 33.76 -28.37
CA ASP A 194 15.49 33.42 -29.78
C ASP A 194 16.89 32.84 -30.03
N PHE A 195 17.33 31.94 -29.14
CA PHE A 195 18.65 31.27 -29.13
C PHE A 195 19.85 32.19 -28.91
N LYS A 196 19.65 33.42 -28.44
CA LYS A 196 20.71 34.31 -27.99
C LYS A 196 20.64 34.49 -26.48
N GLU A 197 21.80 34.53 -25.83
CA GLU A 197 21.85 34.75 -24.39
C GLU A 197 21.13 36.04 -24.01
N TYR A 198 20.17 35.92 -23.10
CA TYR A 198 19.34 37.02 -22.64
C TYR A 198 19.60 37.31 -21.17
N LYS A 199 19.66 36.26 -20.34
CA LYS A 199 19.91 36.37 -18.91
C LYS A 199 20.51 35.07 -18.36
N ASN A 200 21.21 35.16 -17.25
CA ASN A 200 21.62 34.00 -16.47
C ASN A 200 21.16 34.19 -15.02
N PHE A 201 20.58 33.14 -14.44
CA PHE A 201 20.12 33.12 -13.06
C PHE A 201 21.17 32.58 -12.08
N ASP A 202 22.26 31.98 -12.57
CA ASP A 202 23.33 31.35 -11.78
C ASP A 202 22.78 30.32 -10.76
N LYS A 203 21.87 29.45 -11.23
CA LYS A 203 21.14 28.49 -10.41
C LYS A 203 21.04 27.15 -11.13
N ASN A 204 21.30 26.06 -10.41
CA ASN A 204 20.99 24.72 -10.89
C ASN A 204 19.50 24.45 -10.70
N LEU A 205 18.80 24.32 -11.81
CA LEU A 205 17.36 24.21 -11.90
C LEU A 205 16.94 22.77 -12.17
N ILE A 206 15.95 22.30 -11.41
CA ILE A 206 15.31 20.99 -11.57
C ILE A 206 14.11 21.10 -12.50
N GLN A 207 13.34 22.19 -12.39
CA GLN A 207 12.10 22.39 -13.12
C GLN A 207 11.78 23.88 -13.31
N ALA A 208 11.04 24.22 -14.36
CA ALA A 208 10.46 25.55 -14.53
C ALA A 208 9.11 25.47 -15.25
N LYS A 209 8.24 26.45 -15.00
CA LYS A 209 7.00 26.70 -15.74
C LYS A 209 6.72 28.19 -15.86
N LEU A 210 5.95 28.56 -16.88
CA LEU A 210 5.38 29.89 -17.04
C LEU A 210 3.97 29.90 -16.46
N ILE A 211 3.73 30.76 -15.48
CA ILE A 211 2.45 30.91 -14.77
C ILE A 211 2.08 32.40 -14.81
N ASP A 212 0.92 32.75 -15.38
CA ASP A 212 0.47 34.16 -15.50
C ASP A 212 1.55 35.14 -16.03
N ASN A 213 2.33 34.71 -17.03
CA ASN A 213 3.48 35.43 -17.61
C ASN A 213 4.70 35.62 -16.68
N GLN A 214 4.70 34.99 -15.51
CA GLN A 214 5.85 34.91 -14.61
C GLN A 214 6.55 33.58 -14.79
N LEU A 215 7.88 33.63 -14.96
CA LEU A 215 8.69 32.41 -14.95
C LEU A 215 8.91 31.99 -13.49
N VAL A 216 8.40 30.80 -13.15
CA VAL A 216 8.59 30.15 -11.86
C VAL A 216 9.58 29.00 -12.04
N MET A 217 10.68 29.03 -11.30
CA MET A 217 11.75 28.05 -11.37
C MET A 217 11.93 27.35 -10.03
N TYR A 218 12.30 26.07 -10.06
CA TYR A 218 12.59 25.27 -8.87
C TYR A 218 14.05 24.81 -8.92
N ASP A 219 14.83 25.21 -7.92
CA ASP A 219 16.27 24.92 -7.84
C ASP A 219 16.61 23.66 -7.01
N GLU A 220 17.84 23.16 -7.14
CA GLU A 220 18.35 22.02 -6.37
C GLU A 220 18.39 22.25 -4.85
N GLN A 221 18.28 23.51 -4.42
CA GLN A 221 18.25 23.92 -3.02
C GLN A 221 16.80 23.97 -2.46
N ASN A 222 15.81 23.51 -3.23
CA ASN A 222 14.38 23.50 -2.91
C ASN A 222 13.75 24.90 -2.80
N ASN A 223 14.23 25.86 -3.59
CA ASN A 223 13.65 27.19 -3.68
C ASN A 223 12.78 27.31 -4.93
N PHE A 224 11.60 27.89 -4.75
CA PHE A 224 10.82 28.50 -5.82
C PHE A 224 11.32 29.92 -6.06
N ILE A 225 11.77 30.17 -7.28
CA ILE A 225 12.22 31.48 -7.74
C ILE A 225 11.16 32.02 -8.68
N VAL A 226 10.56 33.15 -8.31
CA VAL A 226 9.52 33.81 -9.10
C VAL A 226 10.11 35.07 -9.73
N THR A 227 9.74 35.32 -10.98
CA THR A 227 10.18 36.48 -11.73
C THR A 227 9.05 37.43 -12.06
N ASP A 228 9.38 38.68 -12.37
CA ASP A 228 8.47 39.61 -13.06
C ASP A 228 8.38 39.29 -14.56
N ASN A 229 7.59 40.09 -15.29
CA ASN A 229 7.43 39.96 -16.74
C ASN A 229 8.72 40.23 -17.54
N ASP A 230 9.72 40.86 -16.93
CA ASP A 230 11.04 41.13 -17.51
C ASP A 230 12.09 40.09 -17.05
N PHE A 231 11.63 39.02 -16.41
CA PHE A 231 12.43 37.93 -15.86
C PHE A 231 13.40 38.35 -14.75
N ASN A 232 13.17 39.46 -14.05
CA ASN A 232 13.90 39.79 -12.81
C ASN A 232 13.34 38.99 -11.65
N ILE A 233 14.22 38.43 -10.81
CA ILE A 233 13.81 37.70 -9.61
C ILE A 233 13.11 38.68 -8.68
N THR A 234 11.82 38.47 -8.45
CA THR A 234 11.00 39.26 -7.52
C THR A 234 10.91 38.59 -6.17
N ASN A 235 10.91 37.25 -6.14
CA ASN A 235 10.79 36.49 -4.92
C ASN A 235 11.57 35.18 -4.99
N THR A 236 12.04 34.72 -3.83
CA THR A 236 12.62 33.39 -3.65
C THR A 236 12.03 32.79 -2.39
N ILE A 237 11.21 31.76 -2.57
CA ILE A 237 10.46 31.12 -1.50
C ILE A 237 11.02 29.71 -1.33
N ASN A 238 11.53 29.40 -0.14
CA ASN A 238 11.93 28.04 0.17
C ASN A 238 10.69 27.14 0.36
N LEU A 239 10.68 25.94 -0.22
CA LEU A 239 9.56 24.99 -0.09
C LEU A 239 9.16 24.74 1.36
N GLN A 240 10.14 24.68 2.28
CA GLN A 240 9.90 24.47 3.70
C GLN A 240 9.07 25.60 4.32
N SER A 241 9.28 26.86 3.89
CA SER A 241 8.50 27.98 4.41
C SER A 241 7.05 27.96 3.92
N VAL A 242 6.79 27.47 2.69
CA VAL A 242 5.43 27.27 2.17
C VAL A 242 4.68 26.22 2.99
N LEU A 243 5.30 25.05 3.22
CA LEU A 243 4.71 23.99 4.05
C LEU A 243 4.49 24.42 5.51
N ASN A 244 5.25 25.41 6.00
CA ASN A 244 5.16 25.92 7.36
C ASN A 244 4.22 27.12 7.54
N ASN A 245 4.04 27.99 6.54
CA ASN A 245 3.37 29.30 6.67
C ASN A 245 1.84 29.24 6.60
N ASP A 246 1.24 28.21 5.97
CA ASP A 246 -0.23 28.03 5.94
C ASP A 246 -0.85 27.73 7.32
N ARG A 247 0.00 27.61 8.35
CA ARG A 247 -0.36 27.34 9.74
C ARG A 247 -0.72 28.58 10.55
N SER A 248 -0.88 29.75 9.93
CA SER A 248 -1.29 30.97 10.64
C SER A 248 -2.71 30.91 11.23
N ASN A 249 -3.57 29.97 10.76
CA ASN A 249 -4.87 29.69 11.41
C ASN A 249 -4.93 28.38 12.23
N LYS A 250 -3.91 27.51 12.18
CA LYS A 250 -3.71 26.41 13.16
C LYS A 250 -2.21 26.21 13.42
N LYS A 251 -1.76 26.79 14.54
CA LYS A 251 -0.37 26.93 14.99
C LYS A 251 0.40 25.60 15.06
N ILE A 252 1.30 25.35 14.11
CA ILE A 252 2.43 24.43 14.30
C ILE A 252 3.72 25.14 13.83
N LYS A 253 4.54 25.61 14.77
CA LYS A 253 5.90 26.11 14.46
C LYS A 253 6.83 24.91 14.33
N LEU A 254 7.30 24.62 13.12
CA LEU A 254 8.44 23.74 12.90
C LEU A 254 9.71 24.58 13.00
N ASN A 255 10.62 24.20 13.91
CA ASN A 255 11.93 24.83 14.03
C ASN A 255 12.90 24.21 13.00
N GLN A 256 13.39 25.08 12.11
CA GLN A 256 14.69 25.08 11.43
C GLN A 256 15.01 24.04 10.33
N ASP A 257 15.64 24.59 9.28
CA ASP A 257 16.45 24.07 8.17
C ASP A 257 16.31 22.60 7.78
N ILE A 258 15.45 22.32 6.80
CA ILE A 258 15.32 21.03 6.12
C ILE A 258 15.42 21.28 4.62
N SER A 259 16.65 21.27 4.11
CA SER A 259 16.88 20.96 2.70
C SER A 259 17.11 19.46 2.61
N THR A 260 16.35 18.74 1.77
CA THR A 260 16.64 17.42 1.14
C THR A 260 15.62 16.27 1.26
N LEU A 261 14.53 16.34 2.05
CA LEU A 261 13.67 15.15 2.27
C LEU A 261 12.51 14.99 1.27
N LEU A 262 11.71 16.03 1.03
CA LEU A 262 10.59 16.01 0.08
C LEU A 262 10.95 16.82 -1.18
N LYS A 263 11.11 16.13 -2.32
CA LYS A 263 11.37 16.78 -3.63
C LYS A 263 10.09 16.99 -4.41
N ILE A 264 9.96 18.14 -5.07
CA ILE A 264 8.91 18.39 -6.07
C ILE A 264 9.31 17.71 -7.37
N VAL A 265 8.39 16.91 -7.89
CA VAL A 265 8.53 16.19 -9.17
C VAL A 265 7.82 16.95 -10.29
N ASP A 266 6.69 17.60 -9.97
CA ASP A 266 5.97 18.48 -10.88
C ASP A 266 5.23 19.57 -10.11
N PHE A 267 4.94 20.71 -10.72
CA PHE A 267 4.10 21.76 -10.14
C PHE A 267 3.31 22.50 -11.20
N ASN A 268 2.16 23.08 -10.86
CA ASN A 268 1.37 23.94 -11.75
C ASN A 268 0.70 25.06 -10.94
N GLU A 269 -0.13 25.88 -11.58
CA GLU A 269 -0.93 26.94 -10.94
C GLU A 269 -1.81 26.47 -9.79
N SER A 270 -2.23 25.20 -9.79
CA SER A 270 -3.19 24.66 -8.83
C SER A 270 -2.64 23.54 -7.94
N TYR A 271 -1.45 23.00 -8.24
CA TYR A 271 -0.90 21.86 -7.49
C TYR A 271 0.62 21.79 -7.47
N LEU A 272 1.16 21.07 -6.49
CA LEU A 272 2.53 20.56 -6.42
C LEU A 272 2.45 19.03 -6.27
N LEU A 273 3.26 18.30 -7.04
CA LEU A 273 3.42 16.85 -6.94
C LEU A 273 4.76 16.54 -6.27
N THR A 274 4.71 15.77 -5.18
CA THR A 274 5.92 15.38 -4.44
C THR A 274 6.47 14.03 -4.91
N SER A 275 7.70 13.73 -4.50
CA SER A 275 8.37 12.44 -4.70
C SER A 275 7.72 11.28 -3.97
N ASP A 276 6.92 11.55 -2.93
CA ASP A 276 6.07 10.55 -2.26
C ASP A 276 4.71 10.38 -2.94
N HIS A 277 4.55 10.96 -4.15
CA HIS A 277 3.32 11.04 -4.94
C HIS A 277 2.20 11.85 -4.31
N ASP A 278 2.46 12.62 -3.25
CA ASP A 278 1.46 13.49 -2.66
C ASP A 278 1.11 14.62 -3.62
N ILE A 279 -0.18 14.91 -3.77
CA ILE A 279 -0.68 16.05 -4.55
C ILE A 279 -1.07 17.13 -3.55
N ILE A 280 -0.29 18.21 -3.53
CA ILE A 280 -0.53 19.38 -2.70
C ILE A 280 -1.24 20.41 -3.56
N LEU A 281 -2.52 20.63 -3.33
CA LEU A 281 -3.24 21.71 -4.00
C LEU A 281 -2.88 23.06 -3.39
N HIS A 282 -2.80 24.09 -4.21
CA HIS A 282 -2.69 25.46 -3.71
C HIS A 282 -3.66 26.35 -4.48
N GLU A 283 -4.59 26.98 -3.77
CA GLU A 283 -5.24 28.18 -4.26
C GLU A 283 -4.34 29.36 -3.87
N SER A 284 -3.54 29.87 -4.82
CA SER A 284 -2.70 31.06 -4.62
C SER A 284 -1.95 31.06 -3.27
N PHE A 285 -1.18 30.00 -3.03
CA PHE A 285 -0.30 29.81 -1.84
C PHE A 285 -0.95 29.85 -0.44
N LEU A 286 -2.29 29.85 -0.31
CA LEU A 286 -2.96 30.15 0.97
C LEU A 286 -3.97 29.09 1.47
N SER A 287 -4.14 27.98 0.76
CA SER A 287 -4.83 26.81 1.32
C SER A 287 -4.27 25.51 0.74
N THR A 288 -3.32 24.92 1.46
CA THR A 288 -2.74 23.62 1.10
C THR A 288 -3.66 22.47 1.51
N ARG A 289 -4.24 21.78 0.52
CA ARG A 289 -4.82 20.43 0.71
C ARG A 289 -3.85 19.38 0.20
N ILE A 290 -3.46 18.46 1.07
CA ILE A 290 -2.51 17.40 0.73
C ILE A 290 -3.30 16.12 0.53
N PHE A 291 -3.25 15.58 -0.69
CA PHE A 291 -3.74 14.25 -0.98
C PHE A 291 -2.60 13.25 -0.89
N MET A 292 -2.73 12.31 0.04
CA MET A 292 -1.63 11.46 0.44
C MET A 292 -1.80 10.04 -0.07
N PHE A 293 -0.75 9.54 -0.74
CA PHE A 293 -0.75 8.20 -1.32
C PHE A 293 0.25 7.30 -0.57
N ASN A 294 -0.21 6.14 -0.12
CA ASN A 294 0.41 5.37 0.97
C ASN A 294 1.51 4.42 0.51
N ASN A 295 2.24 4.72 -0.56
CA ASN A 295 3.14 3.77 -1.20
C ASN A 295 4.36 3.32 -0.36
N SER A 296 4.57 3.93 0.80
CA SER A 296 5.78 3.79 1.58
C SER A 296 5.56 3.87 3.09
N VAL A 297 4.35 3.57 3.57
CA VAL A 297 4.05 3.50 5.02
C VAL A 297 5.07 2.60 5.71
N THR A 298 5.57 2.94 6.90
CA THR A 298 6.48 2.11 7.72
C THR A 298 5.88 1.67 9.03
N ASN A 299 5.11 2.56 9.65
CA ASN A 299 4.38 2.30 10.88
C ASN A 299 3.04 3.03 10.81
N PHE A 300 2.12 2.58 11.65
CA PHE A 300 0.75 3.04 11.69
C PHE A 300 0.26 3.12 13.14
N ILE A 301 -0.47 4.19 13.47
CA ILE A 301 -1.21 4.38 14.72
C ILE A 301 -2.58 4.95 14.39
N SER A 302 -3.63 4.39 15.00
CA SER A 302 -4.96 4.97 14.98
C SER A 302 -5.22 5.77 16.27
N TYR A 303 -5.82 6.95 16.16
CA TYR A 303 -6.19 7.78 17.31
C TYR A 303 -7.41 8.64 17.02
N LYS A 304 -8.51 8.40 17.74
CA LYS A 304 -9.82 9.01 17.46
C LYS A 304 -10.20 8.78 15.98
N GLU A 305 -10.37 9.84 15.21
CA GLU A 305 -10.67 9.83 13.77
C GLU A 305 -9.41 9.96 12.91
N TYR A 306 -8.22 10.00 13.52
CA TYR A 306 -6.95 10.21 12.83
C TYR A 306 -6.18 8.91 12.61
N PHE A 307 -5.57 8.79 11.43
CA PHE A 307 -4.46 7.87 11.20
C PHE A 307 -3.15 8.64 11.17
N ILE A 308 -2.14 8.02 11.77
CA ILE A 308 -0.79 8.55 11.87
C ILE A 308 0.14 7.51 11.30
N ILE A 309 0.81 7.91 10.23
CA ILE A 309 1.52 7.03 9.33
C ILE A 309 2.94 7.55 9.25
N SER A 310 3.95 6.72 9.49
CA SER A 310 5.32 7.07 9.12
C SER A 310 5.61 6.53 7.73
N THR A 311 6.59 7.10 7.03
CA THR A 311 6.97 6.68 5.68
C THR A 311 8.46 6.38 5.57
N ASN A 312 8.86 5.65 4.51
CA ASN A 312 10.26 5.38 4.21
C ASN A 312 11.07 6.66 3.90
N SER A 313 10.42 7.77 3.55
CA SER A 313 11.07 9.05 3.23
C SER A 313 11.39 9.90 4.48
N GLY A 314 11.04 9.44 5.68
CA GLY A 314 11.21 10.24 6.90
C GLY A 314 10.00 11.08 7.27
N CYS A 315 8.91 11.01 6.51
CA CYS A 315 7.71 11.81 6.77
C CYS A 315 6.77 11.10 7.73
N ILE A 316 6.18 11.86 8.66
CA ILE A 316 4.97 11.46 9.37
C ILE A 316 3.80 12.14 8.69
N LYS A 317 2.75 11.37 8.49
CA LYS A 317 1.59 11.65 7.70
C LYS A 317 0.38 11.49 8.60
N PHE A 318 -0.41 12.55 8.75
CA PHE A 318 -1.63 12.58 9.56
C PHE A 318 -2.81 12.68 8.63
N THR A 319 -3.88 11.96 8.92
CA THR A 319 -5.10 12.08 8.12
C THR A 319 -6.34 11.81 8.96
N ASN A 320 -7.43 12.51 8.65
CA ASN A 320 -8.67 12.51 9.41
C ASN A 320 -9.82 11.74 8.74
N ASN A 321 -9.60 11.10 7.59
CA ASN A 321 -10.69 10.53 6.81
C ASN A 321 -10.66 9.00 6.79
N MET A 322 -11.62 8.40 7.50
CA MET A 322 -11.87 6.95 7.55
C MET A 322 -12.66 6.43 6.33
N ASN A 323 -13.25 7.32 5.54
CA ASN A 323 -14.30 6.99 4.57
C ASN A 323 -13.95 7.31 3.11
N SER A 324 -12.72 7.74 2.81
CA SER A 324 -12.27 8.01 1.44
C SER A 324 -10.95 7.32 1.11
N ASP A 325 -10.79 6.91 -0.15
CA ASP A 325 -9.53 6.37 -0.71
C ASP A 325 -8.41 7.43 -0.81
N ILE A 326 -8.73 8.69 -0.48
CA ILE A 326 -7.80 9.81 -0.48
C ILE A 326 -7.80 10.43 0.91
N PHE A 327 -6.61 10.51 1.48
CA PHE A 327 -6.37 11.09 2.79
C PHE A 327 -6.06 12.57 2.64
N GLU A 328 -6.86 13.41 3.30
CA GLU A 328 -6.50 14.81 3.59
C GLU A 328 -5.80 14.83 4.96
N GLY A 329 -4.71 15.57 5.09
CA GLY A 329 -4.18 15.93 6.39
C GLY A 329 -2.76 16.49 6.41
N ASP A 330 -2.13 16.44 7.58
CA ASP A 330 -0.87 17.14 7.85
C ASP A 330 0.34 16.26 7.55
N ILE A 331 1.41 16.86 7.02
CA ILE A 331 2.73 16.23 6.94
C ILE A 331 3.66 16.87 7.98
N ILE A 332 4.35 16.03 8.74
CA ILE A 332 5.48 16.41 9.58
C ILE A 332 6.73 15.78 8.98
N LEU A 333 7.62 16.64 8.51
CA LEU A 333 8.98 16.26 8.16
C LEU A 333 9.77 16.04 9.44
N VAL A 334 10.21 14.80 9.65
CA VAL A 334 11.18 14.47 10.70
C VAL A 334 12.56 14.63 10.10
N ASP A 335 13.47 15.26 10.83
CA ASP A 335 14.87 15.49 10.41
C ASP A 335 15.70 14.18 10.45
N ASP A 336 15.24 13.17 9.69
CA ASP A 336 15.95 11.92 9.44
C ASP A 336 15.39 11.18 8.22
N LYS A 337 16.27 10.63 7.39
CA LYS A 337 15.91 9.92 6.16
C LYS A 337 15.25 8.57 6.39
N VAL A 338 15.46 7.95 7.56
CA VAL A 338 14.95 6.59 7.82
C VAL A 338 14.43 6.48 9.24
N LEU A 339 13.11 6.46 9.38
CA LEU A 339 12.41 6.13 10.62
C LEU A 339 12.41 4.62 10.80
N THR A 340 12.66 4.15 12.03
CA THR A 340 12.83 2.74 12.34
C THR A 340 11.70 2.17 13.19
N SER A 341 11.10 3.00 14.05
CA SER A 341 9.97 2.58 14.89
C SER A 341 9.13 3.78 15.29
N MET A 342 7.82 3.55 15.44
CA MET A 342 6.86 4.51 15.93
C MET A 342 5.96 3.82 16.95
N LYS A 343 5.88 4.37 18.17
CA LYS A 343 4.98 3.91 19.24
C LYS A 343 4.33 5.08 19.93
N SER A 344 3.20 4.83 20.56
CA SER A 344 2.44 5.86 21.25
C SER A 344 1.81 5.36 22.54
N TYR A 345 1.41 6.32 23.36
CA TYR A 345 0.48 6.09 24.46
C TYR A 345 -0.50 7.26 24.58
N GLN A 346 -1.68 6.98 25.11
CA GLN A 346 -2.71 7.98 25.33
C GLN A 346 -2.61 8.59 26.72
N LEU A 347 -2.73 9.92 26.77
CA LEU A 347 -3.08 10.72 27.94
C LEU A 347 -4.48 11.29 27.70
N GLU A 348 -5.24 11.56 28.76
CA GLU A 348 -6.64 12.03 28.75
C GLU A 348 -7.08 12.71 27.43
N ASP A 349 -6.52 13.88 27.13
CA ASP A 349 -6.85 14.67 25.94
C ASP A 349 -5.77 14.68 24.84
N SER A 350 -4.71 13.87 24.98
CA SER A 350 -3.59 13.88 24.03
C SER A 350 -2.92 12.55 23.80
N LEU A 351 -2.54 12.28 22.55
CA LEU A 351 -1.65 11.17 22.20
C LEU A 351 -0.19 11.63 22.24
N ILE A 352 0.67 10.86 22.89
CA ILE A 352 2.12 11.05 22.84
C ILE A 352 2.73 10.00 21.90
N ILE A 353 3.52 10.46 20.93
CA ILE A 353 4.20 9.58 19.97
C ILE A 353 5.71 9.72 20.13
N TYR A 354 6.39 8.57 20.13
CA TYR A 354 7.83 8.45 20.05
C TYR A 354 8.21 7.82 18.72
N ILE A 355 9.19 8.42 18.06
CA ILE A 355 9.62 8.02 16.71
C ILE A 355 11.13 7.89 16.71
N GLY A 356 11.61 6.68 16.49
CA GLY A 356 13.02 6.35 16.42
C GLY A 356 13.53 6.41 14.99
N SER A 357 14.82 6.70 14.85
CA SER A 357 15.43 6.86 13.54
C SER A 357 16.81 6.23 13.44
N LYS A 358 17.30 6.06 12.21
CA LYS A 358 18.63 5.50 11.97
C LYS A 358 19.77 6.43 12.37
N SER A 359 19.58 7.75 12.49
CA SER A 359 20.63 8.62 13.04
C SER A 359 20.79 8.50 14.57
N GLY A 360 19.97 7.68 15.24
CA GLY A 360 20.00 7.57 16.70
C GLY A 360 19.17 8.65 17.40
N LYS A 361 18.26 9.32 16.68
CA LYS A 361 17.34 10.29 17.27
C LYS A 361 16.02 9.62 17.66
N VAL A 362 15.43 10.08 18.75
CA VAL A 362 14.06 9.75 19.16
C VAL A 362 13.28 11.05 19.33
N PHE A 363 12.30 11.26 18.45
CA PHE A 363 11.45 12.44 18.42
C PHE A 363 10.19 12.19 19.24
N LYS A 364 9.81 13.17 20.07
CA LYS A 364 8.60 13.11 20.90
C LYS A 364 7.58 14.15 20.45
N TYR A 365 6.40 13.70 20.05
CA TYR A 365 5.28 14.54 19.64
C TYR A 365 4.09 14.40 20.58
N GLN A 366 3.37 15.51 20.79
CA GLN A 366 2.08 15.54 21.45
C GLN A 366 1.01 15.96 20.45
N ILE A 367 -0.10 15.23 20.43
CA ILE A 367 -1.23 15.44 19.53
C ILE A 367 -2.48 15.60 20.37
N ASN A 368 -3.21 16.68 20.16
CA ASN A 368 -4.50 16.93 20.79
C ASN A 368 -5.39 17.73 19.84
N ASP A 369 -6.58 18.10 20.31
CA ASP A 369 -7.55 18.86 19.51
C ASP A 369 -7.02 20.26 19.11
N ARG A 370 -5.93 20.73 19.72
CA ARG A 370 -5.24 21.98 19.37
C ARG A 370 -4.18 21.80 18.27
N GLY A 371 -3.88 20.57 17.86
CA GLY A 371 -2.92 20.23 16.81
C GLY A 371 -1.76 19.37 17.31
N ILE A 372 -0.67 19.40 16.55
CA ILE A 372 0.50 18.54 16.76
C ILE A 372 1.70 19.40 17.16
N LYS A 373 2.43 19.00 18.20
CA LYS A 373 3.59 19.74 18.70
C LYS A 373 4.74 18.79 19.03
N GLN A 374 5.94 19.10 18.52
CA GLN A 374 7.16 18.45 19.01
C GLN A 374 7.46 18.98 20.42
N ILE A 375 7.59 18.06 21.38
CA ILE A 375 7.80 18.38 22.80
C ILE A 375 9.11 17.81 23.36
N GLY A 376 9.86 17.06 22.56
CA GLY A 376 11.18 16.57 22.95
C GLY A 376 11.96 15.93 21.80
N LEU A 377 13.27 15.83 22.01
CA LEU A 377 14.23 15.12 21.18
C LEU A 377 15.25 14.47 22.13
N ILE A 378 15.53 13.18 21.92
CA ILE A 378 16.54 12.43 22.66
C ILE A 378 17.52 11.86 21.63
N GLU A 379 18.82 12.04 21.87
CA GLU A 379 19.86 11.56 20.96
C GLU A 379 20.65 10.41 21.59
N PHE A 380 20.95 9.41 20.77
CA PHE A 380 21.69 8.21 21.13
C PHE A 380 22.92 8.07 20.22
N ASN A 381 23.95 7.39 20.72
CA ASN A 381 25.20 7.21 19.99
C ASN A 381 25.14 6.15 18.87
N SER A 382 23.98 5.52 18.67
CA SER A 382 23.78 4.48 17.67
C SER A 382 22.36 4.52 17.12
N SER A 383 22.19 4.00 15.91
CA SER A 383 20.92 3.88 15.22
C SER A 383 19.88 3.16 16.08
N ILE A 384 18.64 3.64 16.10
CA ILE A 384 17.56 3.02 16.86
C ILE A 384 17.05 1.80 16.09
N SER A 385 17.04 0.62 16.70
CA SER A 385 16.50 -0.61 16.10
C SER A 385 15.02 -0.81 16.43
N SER A 386 14.64 -0.57 17.68
CA SER A 386 13.25 -0.66 18.14
C SER A 386 13.04 0.26 19.33
N LEU A 387 11.77 0.58 19.62
CA LEU A 387 11.39 1.32 20.82
C LEU A 387 10.00 0.93 21.26
N ASN A 388 9.70 1.17 22.53
CA ASN A 388 8.36 1.15 23.08
C ASN A 388 8.24 2.13 24.25
N CYS A 389 7.03 2.61 24.51
CA CYS A 389 6.80 3.64 25.51
C CYS A 389 5.46 3.44 26.22
N ASN A 390 5.41 3.89 27.47
CA ASN A 390 4.16 4.15 28.18
C ASN A 390 4.28 5.49 28.92
N LYS A 391 3.31 5.80 29.81
CA LYS A 391 3.31 7.05 30.58
C LYS A 391 4.56 7.25 31.44
N GLU A 392 5.20 6.18 31.90
CA GLU A 392 6.32 6.22 32.85
C GLU A 392 7.68 5.99 32.21
N LEU A 393 7.73 5.09 31.22
CA LEU A 393 8.94 4.53 30.66
C LEU A 393 9.02 4.76 29.15
N LEU A 394 10.23 5.06 28.71
CA LEU A 394 10.66 4.91 27.32
C LEU A 394 11.75 3.84 27.29
N CYS A 395 11.53 2.80 26.49
CA CYS A 395 12.50 1.75 26.24
C CYS A 395 12.96 1.84 24.79
N VAL A 396 14.27 1.82 24.59
CA VAL A 396 14.92 1.99 23.30
C VAL A 396 15.95 0.89 23.14
N SER A 397 16.00 0.27 21.97
CA SER A 397 17.13 -0.56 21.58
C SER A 397 17.87 0.09 20.42
N THR A 398 19.18 -0.08 20.39
CA THR A 398 19.99 0.35 19.24
C THR A 398 20.47 -0.84 18.42
N PHE A 399 21.11 -0.57 17.28
CA PHE A 399 21.79 -1.58 16.49
C PHE A 399 23.04 -2.14 17.17
N ASN A 400 23.45 -1.60 18.33
CA ASN A 400 24.48 -2.19 19.19
C ASN A 400 23.93 -3.31 20.09
N ASN A 401 22.63 -3.66 19.96
CA ASN A 401 21.95 -4.71 20.73
C ASN A 401 21.80 -4.41 22.22
N ASP A 402 21.94 -3.15 22.60
CA ASP A 402 21.66 -2.63 23.93
C ASP A 402 20.16 -2.36 24.13
N LEU A 403 19.73 -2.48 25.39
CA LEU A 403 18.45 -1.98 25.86
C LEU A 403 18.72 -0.80 26.78
N ILE A 404 18.15 0.34 26.43
CA ILE A 404 18.20 1.58 27.20
C ILE A 404 16.80 1.85 27.75
N VAL A 405 16.68 2.02 29.06
CA VAL A 405 15.41 2.32 29.74
C VAL A 405 15.50 3.69 30.39
N ILE A 406 14.57 4.56 30.04
CA ILE A 406 14.46 5.93 30.53
C ILE A 406 13.17 6.05 31.32
N LYS A 407 13.27 6.49 32.58
CA LYS A 407 12.13 6.79 33.46
C LYS A 407 12.22 8.25 33.89
N ASN A 408 11.16 9.02 33.71
CA ASN A 408 11.13 10.45 34.08
C ASN A 408 12.32 11.27 33.53
N ASN A 409 12.72 11.01 32.29
CA ASN A 409 13.90 11.60 31.61
C ASN A 409 15.27 11.20 32.17
N GLU A 410 15.34 10.25 33.11
CA GLU A 410 16.59 9.70 33.61
C GLU A 410 16.80 8.28 33.06
N GLN A 411 18.01 8.02 32.57
CA GLN A 411 18.41 6.67 32.14
C GLN A 411 18.63 5.81 33.38
N ILE A 412 17.80 4.78 33.55
CA ILE A 412 17.86 3.85 34.69
C ILE A 412 18.51 2.51 34.33
N PHE A 413 18.65 2.19 33.04
CA PHE A 413 19.27 0.96 32.56
C PHE A 413 19.90 1.18 31.18
N ASN A 414 21.09 0.61 30.96
CA ASN A 414 21.76 0.53 29.66
C ASN A 414 22.75 -0.65 29.67
N GLU A 415 22.37 -1.74 29.02
CA GLU A 415 23.25 -2.90 28.87
C GLU A 415 23.07 -3.55 27.49
N ILE A 416 24.15 -4.13 26.96
CA ILE A 416 24.09 -5.03 25.81
C ILE A 416 23.48 -6.35 26.26
N ILE A 417 22.23 -6.58 25.85
CA ILE A 417 21.45 -7.72 26.34
C ILE A 417 21.32 -8.84 25.31
N HIS A 418 21.60 -8.60 24.04
CA HIS A 418 21.47 -9.60 22.99
C HIS A 418 22.74 -9.67 22.12
N ASN A 419 22.95 -10.83 21.47
CA ASN A 419 24.10 -11.04 20.58
C ASN A 419 23.83 -10.57 19.14
N LYS A 420 22.57 -10.27 18.83
CA LYS A 420 22.10 -9.75 17.55
C LYS A 420 20.99 -8.74 17.78
N GLU A 421 20.64 -8.05 16.69
CA GLU A 421 19.63 -7.00 16.65
C GLU A 421 18.37 -7.37 17.42
N ILE A 422 17.94 -6.45 18.29
CA ILE A 422 16.65 -6.47 18.97
C ILE A 422 15.61 -5.99 17.96
N THR A 423 14.69 -6.87 17.60
CA THR A 423 13.67 -6.63 16.57
C THR A 423 12.43 -5.92 17.13
N ASP A 424 12.13 -6.13 18.41
CA ASP A 424 10.96 -5.55 19.05
C ASP A 424 11.15 -5.43 20.56
N ILE A 425 10.51 -4.41 21.13
CA ILE A 425 10.34 -4.21 22.57
C ILE A 425 8.84 -4.18 22.84
N CYS A 426 8.36 -5.02 23.76
CA CYS A 426 6.99 -5.03 24.23
C CYS A 426 6.94 -4.62 25.71
N LEU A 427 6.05 -3.70 26.05
CA LEU A 427 5.81 -3.24 27.42
C LEU A 427 4.47 -3.75 27.93
N SER A 428 4.47 -4.26 29.16
CA SER A 428 3.25 -4.57 29.94
C SER A 428 3.16 -3.66 31.16
N ASP A 429 2.41 -4.03 32.20
CA ASP A 429 2.44 -3.33 33.48
C ASP A 429 3.69 -3.70 34.30
N ASP A 430 4.07 -4.99 34.32
CA ASP A 430 5.15 -5.50 35.19
C ASP A 430 6.45 -5.82 34.45
N TYR A 431 6.38 -6.06 33.13
CA TYR A 431 7.51 -6.57 32.35
C TYR A 431 7.90 -5.69 31.16
N ILE A 432 9.20 -5.74 30.83
CA ILE A 432 9.78 -5.31 29.55
C ILE A 432 10.22 -6.58 28.82
N ILE A 433 9.70 -6.81 27.62
CA ILE A 433 9.98 -8.01 26.84
C ILE A 433 10.74 -7.61 25.58
N THR A 434 11.94 -8.14 25.39
CA THR A 434 12.75 -7.90 24.19
C THR A 434 12.75 -9.13 23.30
N SER A 435 12.69 -8.93 21.98
CA SER A 435 12.75 -9.98 20.97
C SER A 435 13.99 -9.77 20.10
N SER A 436 14.73 -10.84 19.78
CA SER A 436 15.97 -10.71 19.00
C SER A 436 16.14 -11.74 17.88
N ASN A 437 16.91 -11.31 16.88
CA ASN A 437 17.44 -12.15 15.81
C ASN A 437 18.44 -13.22 16.30
N ASP A 438 18.90 -13.15 17.56
CA ASP A 438 19.73 -14.18 18.19
C ASP A 438 18.95 -15.42 18.63
N LYS A 439 17.64 -15.47 18.34
CA LYS A 439 16.69 -16.53 18.68
C LYS A 439 16.31 -16.58 20.16
N THR A 440 16.59 -15.51 20.90
CA THR A 440 16.20 -15.38 22.30
C THR A 440 15.26 -14.20 22.51
N SER A 441 14.42 -14.32 23.53
CA SER A 441 13.64 -13.21 24.07
C SER A 441 13.96 -13.10 25.55
N LYS A 442 14.07 -11.88 26.06
CA LYS A 442 14.31 -11.64 27.48
C LYS A 442 13.10 -10.92 28.08
N ILE A 443 12.61 -11.45 29.20
CA ILE A 443 11.48 -10.90 29.96
C ILE A 443 12.05 -10.30 31.23
N PHE A 444 12.18 -8.99 31.29
CA PHE A 444 12.67 -8.23 32.43
C PHE A 444 11.53 -7.86 33.37
N ASP A 445 11.72 -8.06 34.66
CA ASP A 445 10.92 -7.42 35.70
C ASP A 445 11.30 -5.93 35.77
N LYS A 446 10.31 -5.05 35.58
CA LYS A 446 10.53 -3.60 35.53
C LYS A 446 11.07 -3.00 36.83
N ASN A 447 10.78 -3.63 37.97
CA ASN A 447 11.13 -3.07 39.27
C ASN A 447 12.60 -3.30 39.62
N ASN A 448 13.18 -4.41 39.18
CA ASN A 448 14.55 -4.81 39.55
C ASN A 448 15.46 -5.09 38.34
N MET A 449 14.94 -5.00 37.11
CA MET A 449 15.65 -5.25 35.85
C MET A 449 16.33 -6.64 35.76
N LYS A 450 15.88 -7.61 36.56
CA LYS A 450 16.27 -9.02 36.38
C LYS A 450 15.41 -9.64 35.28
N TYR A 451 15.98 -10.58 34.54
CA TYR A 451 15.28 -11.19 33.42
C TYR A 451 15.34 -12.71 33.39
N VAL A 452 14.33 -13.28 32.74
CA VAL A 452 14.30 -14.68 32.29
C VAL A 452 14.54 -14.72 30.79
N THR A 453 15.34 -15.67 30.34
CA THR A 453 15.61 -15.88 28.90
C THR A 453 14.71 -16.98 28.35
N VAL A 454 13.97 -16.67 27.28
CA VAL A 454 13.21 -17.62 26.48
C VAL A 454 13.98 -17.95 25.21
N ASN A 455 14.29 -19.24 25.02
CA ASN A 455 15.00 -19.73 23.84
C ASN A 455 14.04 -20.21 22.76
N SER A 456 14.38 -19.94 21.50
CA SER A 456 13.67 -20.41 20.31
C SER A 456 14.63 -21.08 19.33
N ASN A 457 14.11 -22.00 18.52
CA ASN A 457 14.88 -22.65 17.45
C ASN A 457 15.10 -21.70 16.25
N ASP A 458 14.26 -20.68 16.11
CA ASP A 458 14.25 -19.69 15.03
C ASP A 458 14.26 -18.26 15.59
N LYS A 459 14.60 -17.29 14.72
CA LYS A 459 14.62 -15.85 15.05
C LYS A 459 13.27 -15.42 15.64
N ILE A 460 13.32 -14.60 16.69
CA ILE A 460 12.12 -14.03 17.31
C ILE A 460 11.86 -12.69 16.65
N LEU A 461 10.62 -12.48 16.20
CA LEU A 461 10.21 -11.32 15.43
C LEU A 461 9.68 -10.22 16.35
N PHE A 462 8.70 -10.55 17.18
CA PHE A 462 8.09 -9.61 18.11
C PHE A 462 7.36 -10.34 19.23
N SER A 463 6.92 -9.59 20.23
CA SER A 463 6.10 -10.10 21.32
C SER A 463 4.88 -9.21 21.56
N ILE A 464 3.80 -9.81 22.06
CA ILE A 464 2.62 -9.08 22.54
C ILE A 464 2.25 -9.60 23.92
N THR A 465 1.55 -8.78 24.69
CA THR A 465 1.19 -9.10 26.06
C THR A 465 -0.17 -8.51 26.41
N ASN A 466 -0.87 -9.18 27.31
CA ASN A 466 -1.99 -8.63 28.06
C ASN A 466 -1.84 -9.05 29.53
N GLN A 467 -2.84 -8.78 30.36
CA GLN A 467 -2.79 -9.08 31.80
C GLN A 467 -2.81 -10.58 32.15
N ILE A 468 -2.96 -11.47 31.16
CA ILE A 468 -3.14 -12.91 31.34
C ILE A 468 -2.04 -13.70 30.63
N TYR A 469 -1.63 -13.27 29.44
CA TYR A 469 -0.73 -14.01 28.58
C TYR A 469 0.38 -13.14 28.00
N ILE A 470 1.55 -13.76 27.82
CA ILE A 470 2.64 -13.25 26.99
C ILE A 470 2.73 -14.15 25.75
N ALA A 471 2.63 -13.57 24.56
CA ALA A 471 2.75 -14.29 23.29
C ALA A 471 4.03 -13.84 22.55
N ILE A 472 4.92 -14.80 22.32
CA ILE A 472 6.21 -14.60 21.65
C ILE A 472 6.16 -15.22 20.27
N PHE A 473 6.34 -14.40 19.23
CA PHE A 473 6.31 -14.82 17.84
C PHE A 473 7.71 -14.99 17.28
N SER A 474 8.01 -16.21 16.84
CA SER A 474 9.18 -16.53 16.03
C SER A 474 8.77 -16.83 14.59
N TYR A 475 9.75 -16.97 13.69
CA TYR A 475 9.48 -17.26 12.27
C TYR A 475 8.51 -18.42 12.01
N LYS A 476 8.53 -19.45 12.87
CA LYS A 476 7.72 -20.67 12.69
C LYS A 476 6.86 -21.05 13.88
N TYR A 477 6.91 -20.31 14.98
CA TYR A 477 6.23 -20.70 16.22
C TYR A 477 5.67 -19.49 16.95
N LEU A 478 4.45 -19.65 17.48
CA LEU A 478 3.87 -18.83 18.53
C LEU A 478 4.02 -19.58 19.85
N ARG A 479 4.68 -18.97 20.83
CA ARG A 479 4.75 -19.49 22.20
C ARG A 479 3.91 -18.61 23.12
N ILE A 480 3.01 -19.22 23.88
CA ILE A 480 2.12 -18.54 24.82
C ILE A 480 2.55 -18.91 26.23
N PHE A 481 2.79 -17.90 27.05
CA PHE A 481 3.17 -18.03 28.45
C PHE A 481 2.08 -17.44 29.35
N ASP A 482 1.97 -17.99 30.56
CA ASP A 482 1.20 -17.38 31.64
C ASP A 482 1.91 -16.10 32.08
N TYR A 483 1.17 -14.98 32.11
CA TYR A 483 1.75 -13.68 32.43
C TYR A 483 2.32 -13.62 33.85
N ARG A 484 1.68 -14.26 34.83
CA ARG A 484 2.06 -14.15 36.25
C ARG A 484 3.24 -15.04 36.60
N ASN A 485 3.22 -16.28 36.10
CA ASN A 485 4.20 -17.30 36.48
C ASN A 485 5.30 -17.48 35.44
N LEU A 486 5.19 -16.84 34.27
CA LEU A 486 6.09 -16.99 33.12
C LEU A 486 6.25 -18.45 32.68
N THR A 487 5.23 -19.28 32.91
CA THR A 487 5.23 -20.69 32.52
C THR A 487 4.73 -20.86 31.09
N LEU A 488 5.38 -21.71 30.31
CA LEU A 488 4.95 -22.00 28.94
C LEU A 488 3.62 -22.77 28.97
N ILE A 489 2.59 -22.19 28.39
CA ILE A 489 1.27 -22.81 28.24
C ILE A 489 1.22 -23.64 26.95
N LYS A 490 1.62 -23.03 25.83
CA LYS A 490 1.51 -23.69 24.52
C LYS A 490 2.56 -23.20 23.53
N THR A 491 3.01 -24.11 22.68
CA THR A 491 3.71 -23.79 21.43
C THR A 491 2.84 -24.20 20.26
N ILE A 492 2.62 -23.29 19.31
CA ILE A 492 1.81 -23.48 18.11
C ILE A 492 2.71 -23.27 16.90
N PHE A 493 2.74 -24.24 15.98
CA PHE A 493 3.48 -24.13 14.73
C PHE A 493 2.74 -23.22 13.74
N ILE A 494 3.49 -22.34 13.06
CA ILE A 494 2.98 -21.40 12.08
C ILE A 494 3.78 -21.56 10.79
N LYS A 495 3.08 -21.91 9.70
CA LYS A 495 3.69 -22.18 8.39
C LYS A 495 4.33 -20.93 7.75
N ARG A 496 3.76 -19.76 7.97
CA ARG A 496 4.26 -18.45 7.47
C ARG A 496 4.41 -17.48 8.64
N PRO A 497 5.52 -16.74 8.73
CA PRO A 497 5.77 -15.83 9.83
C PRO A 497 4.63 -14.84 9.97
N ILE A 498 4.19 -14.64 11.21
CA ILE A 498 3.31 -13.53 11.55
C ILE A 498 4.22 -12.31 11.73
N LEU A 499 3.81 -11.16 11.18
CA LEU A 499 4.60 -9.93 11.21
C LEU A 499 4.07 -8.93 12.23
N SER A 500 2.79 -9.00 12.55
CA SER A 500 2.18 -8.22 13.62
C SER A 500 0.98 -8.96 14.20
N ALA A 501 0.65 -8.72 15.47
CA ALA A 501 -0.49 -9.34 16.12
C ALA A 501 -1.02 -8.47 17.25
N VAL A 502 -2.24 -8.78 17.68
CA VAL A 502 -2.93 -8.13 18.81
C VAL A 502 -3.73 -9.16 19.60
N PHE A 503 -3.91 -8.91 20.90
CA PHE A 503 -4.90 -9.62 21.70
C PHE A 503 -6.28 -8.97 21.51
N TYR A 504 -7.30 -9.78 21.26
CA TYR A 504 -8.69 -9.33 21.17
C TYR A 504 -9.63 -10.38 21.76
N ASP A 505 -10.34 -10.01 22.82
CA ASP A 505 -11.33 -10.85 23.52
C ASP A 505 -10.88 -12.30 23.79
N GLY A 506 -9.68 -12.47 24.34
CA GLY A 506 -9.10 -13.79 24.64
C GLY A 506 -8.56 -14.55 23.43
N TYR A 507 -8.68 -13.99 22.22
CA TYR A 507 -8.03 -14.47 21.01
C TYR A 507 -6.76 -13.68 20.72
N ILE A 508 -5.90 -14.27 19.90
CA ILE A 508 -4.76 -13.60 19.28
C ILE A 508 -5.05 -13.49 17.78
N LEU A 509 -5.09 -12.26 17.29
CA LEU A 509 -5.25 -11.97 15.86
C LEU A 509 -3.85 -11.69 15.30
N GLY A 510 -3.33 -12.60 14.48
CA GLY A 510 -1.99 -12.48 13.90
C GLY A 510 -2.05 -12.29 12.39
N VAL A 511 -1.42 -11.22 11.88
CA VAL A 511 -1.39 -10.91 10.45
C VAL A 511 -0.07 -11.30 9.79
N SER A 512 -0.21 -11.80 8.57
CA SER A 512 0.86 -12.09 7.61
C SER A 512 0.34 -11.67 6.23
N ASP A 513 0.36 -12.55 5.24
CA ASP A 513 -0.42 -12.43 3.99
C ASP A 513 -1.92 -12.72 4.17
N ILE A 514 -2.28 -13.28 5.33
CA ILE A 514 -3.63 -13.61 5.76
C ILE A 514 -3.75 -13.30 7.26
N LEU A 515 -4.98 -13.05 7.71
CA LEU A 515 -5.30 -12.92 9.13
C LEU A 515 -5.54 -14.30 9.73
N LYS A 516 -4.71 -14.69 10.71
CA LYS A 516 -4.81 -15.95 11.44
C LYS A 516 -5.35 -15.67 12.84
N ILE A 517 -6.34 -16.45 13.26
CA ILE A 517 -6.97 -16.31 14.58
C ILE A 517 -6.55 -17.49 15.43
N PHE A 518 -6.00 -17.21 16.61
CA PHE A 518 -5.60 -18.22 17.58
C PHE A 518 -6.39 -18.05 18.87
N ASN A 519 -6.69 -19.18 19.51
CA ASN A 519 -6.98 -19.18 20.94
C ASN A 519 -5.71 -19.60 21.70
N ASN A 520 -5.80 -19.77 23.02
CA ASN A 520 -4.69 -20.20 23.87
C ASN A 520 -4.15 -21.61 23.60
N SER A 521 -4.76 -22.39 22.69
CA SER A 521 -4.42 -23.79 22.43
C SER A 521 -4.04 -24.11 20.97
N ARG A 522 -4.69 -23.45 19.99
CA ARG A 522 -4.53 -23.71 18.57
C ARG A 522 -4.95 -22.51 17.70
N MET A 523 -4.62 -22.59 16.42
CA MET A 523 -5.24 -21.75 15.39
C MET A 523 -6.69 -22.20 15.19
N VAL A 524 -7.63 -21.25 15.23
CA VAL A 524 -9.08 -21.53 15.17
C VAL A 524 -9.71 -21.06 13.86
N ASP A 525 -9.12 -20.08 13.18
CA ASP A 525 -9.65 -19.57 11.91
C ASP A 525 -8.57 -18.88 11.06
N ILE A 526 -8.88 -18.70 9.77
CA ILE A 526 -8.09 -17.94 8.80
C ILE A 526 -9.03 -17.08 7.96
N VAL A 527 -8.76 -15.77 7.93
CA VAL A 527 -9.55 -14.79 7.17
C VAL A 527 -8.66 -14.14 6.11
N ASN A 528 -9.13 -14.13 4.87
CA ASN A 528 -8.49 -13.36 3.80
C ASN A 528 -8.95 -11.90 3.88
N VAL A 529 -8.00 -11.00 4.19
CA VAL A 529 -8.24 -9.55 4.33
C VAL A 529 -7.73 -8.74 3.13
N ASN A 530 -7.42 -9.40 2.00
CA ASN A 530 -7.00 -8.77 0.74
C ASN A 530 -5.74 -7.87 0.84
N ILE A 531 -4.85 -8.19 1.77
CA ILE A 531 -3.52 -7.62 1.93
C ILE A 531 -2.51 -8.72 1.59
N SER A 532 -1.55 -8.46 0.70
CA SER A 532 -0.52 -9.46 0.36
C SER A 532 0.54 -9.63 1.45
N ASN A 533 0.77 -8.61 2.28
CA ASN A 533 1.74 -8.56 3.36
C ASN A 533 1.37 -7.50 4.42
N GLY A 534 0.65 -7.93 5.46
CA GLY A 534 0.32 -7.08 6.62
C GLY A 534 1.46 -7.10 7.64
N TRP A 535 1.93 -5.91 8.02
CA TRP A 535 3.14 -5.73 8.84
C TRP A 535 2.94 -4.77 10.00
N SER A 536 1.81 -4.07 10.05
CA SER A 536 1.38 -3.31 11.22
C SER A 536 -0.08 -3.60 11.53
N PHE A 537 -0.38 -3.81 12.81
CA PHE A 537 -1.72 -4.13 13.30
C PHE A 537 -2.00 -3.33 14.56
N ASP A 538 -2.99 -2.46 14.49
CA ASP A 538 -3.55 -1.70 15.61
C ASP A 538 -5.08 -1.82 15.54
N TYR A 539 -5.64 -2.77 16.29
CA TYR A 539 -7.05 -3.15 16.17
C TYR A 539 -7.98 -1.93 16.30
N PRO A 540 -8.98 -1.74 15.40
CA PRO A 540 -9.47 -2.70 14.40
C PRO A 540 -8.78 -2.64 13.03
N PHE A 541 -7.64 -1.96 12.90
CA PHE A 541 -7.00 -1.68 11.62
C PHE A 541 -5.77 -2.54 11.36
N ILE A 542 -5.65 -3.06 10.15
CA ILE A 542 -4.45 -3.70 9.63
C ILE A 542 -3.87 -2.83 8.52
N CYS A 543 -2.57 -2.57 8.55
CA CYS A 543 -1.85 -1.88 7.48
C CYS A 543 -0.89 -2.82 6.75
N GLY A 544 -0.95 -2.80 5.42
CA GLY A 544 -0.06 -3.55 4.54
C GLY A 544 -0.27 -3.24 3.06
N ASP A 545 0.81 -3.26 2.28
CA ASP A 545 0.81 -3.03 0.82
C ASP A 545 -0.08 -1.87 0.36
N ASN A 546 0.09 -0.70 0.99
CA ASN A 546 -0.61 0.55 0.65
C ASN A 546 -2.13 0.48 0.90
N LYS A 547 -2.55 -0.47 1.75
CA LYS A 547 -3.93 -0.63 2.19
C LYS A 547 -4.02 -0.56 3.71
N ILE A 548 -5.07 0.09 4.18
CA ILE A 548 -5.53 0.01 5.56
C ILE A 548 -6.87 -0.70 5.54
N VAL A 549 -6.95 -1.84 6.21
CA VAL A 549 -8.15 -2.65 6.29
C VAL A 549 -8.77 -2.49 7.67
N LYS A 550 -10.04 -2.11 7.72
CA LYS A 550 -10.82 -2.09 8.94
C LYS A 550 -11.51 -3.44 9.13
N LEU A 551 -11.33 -4.02 10.29
CA LEU A 551 -11.98 -5.26 10.70
C LEU A 551 -13.26 -4.98 11.47
N SER A 552 -14.22 -5.89 11.31
CA SER A 552 -15.38 -6.02 12.17
C SER A 552 -15.39 -7.40 12.81
N CYS A 553 -15.78 -7.45 14.08
CA CYS A 553 -15.88 -8.68 14.86
C CYS A 553 -17.34 -8.91 15.26
N GLU A 554 -17.85 -10.10 14.98
CA GLU A 554 -19.18 -10.56 15.39
C GLU A 554 -19.03 -11.87 16.17
N TYR A 555 -19.97 -12.16 17.06
CA TYR A 555 -20.05 -13.44 17.74
C TYR A 555 -21.20 -14.24 17.14
N GLU A 556 -20.90 -15.43 16.63
CA GLU A 556 -21.97 -16.35 16.23
C GLU A 556 -22.56 -16.96 17.51
N ASN A 557 -23.85 -16.70 17.76
CA ASN A 557 -24.59 -17.34 18.83
C ASN A 557 -24.71 -18.84 18.55
N SER A 558 -24.43 -19.66 19.56
CA SER A 558 -24.49 -21.13 19.44
C SER A 558 -25.87 -21.69 19.04
N ASN A 559 -26.95 -20.91 19.19
CA ASN A 559 -28.30 -21.28 18.76
C ASN A 559 -28.51 -21.09 17.25
N ASP A 560 -27.88 -20.10 16.62
CA ASP A 560 -28.01 -19.81 15.18
C ASP A 560 -27.28 -20.86 14.32
N LEU A 561 -26.26 -21.52 14.87
CA LEU A 561 -25.55 -22.64 14.22
C LEU A 561 -26.48 -23.81 13.95
N LYS A 562 -27.36 -24.17 14.90
CA LYS A 562 -28.32 -25.26 14.70
C LYS A 562 -29.34 -24.95 13.62
N GLU A 563 -29.79 -23.69 13.53
CA GLU A 563 -30.75 -23.25 12.50
C GLU A 563 -30.11 -23.05 11.13
N LYS A 564 -28.90 -22.46 11.04
CA LYS A 564 -28.17 -22.33 9.76
C LYS A 564 -27.72 -23.67 9.20
N GLU A 565 -27.21 -24.58 10.03
CA GLU A 565 -26.85 -25.93 9.58
C GLU A 565 -28.10 -26.69 9.10
N THR A 566 -29.24 -26.60 9.81
CA THR A 566 -30.49 -27.21 9.33
C THR A 566 -31.09 -26.52 8.10
N TYR A 567 -30.87 -25.21 7.91
CA TYR A 567 -31.33 -24.46 6.74
C TYR A 567 -30.47 -24.73 5.50
N LEU A 568 -29.14 -24.80 5.65
CA LEU A 568 -28.19 -25.17 4.59
C LEU A 568 -28.39 -26.64 4.16
N LEU A 569 -28.54 -27.57 5.11
CA LEU A 569 -28.88 -28.97 4.82
C LEU A 569 -30.20 -29.11 4.04
N ARG A 570 -31.19 -28.23 4.28
CA ARG A 570 -32.48 -28.26 3.56
C ARG A 570 -32.42 -27.65 2.16
N ASN A 571 -31.58 -26.64 1.94
CA ASN A 571 -31.46 -25.99 0.63
C ASN A 571 -30.49 -26.73 -0.31
N ASP A 572 -29.41 -27.31 0.22
CA ASP A 572 -28.49 -28.15 -0.57
C ASP A 572 -29.14 -29.47 -1.00
N PHE A 573 -30.07 -30.02 -0.20
CA PHE A 573 -30.87 -31.19 -0.61
C PHE A 573 -31.78 -30.88 -1.82
N LYS A 574 -32.32 -29.66 -1.93
CA LYS A 574 -33.19 -29.27 -3.05
C LYS A 574 -32.43 -28.94 -4.33
N SER A 575 -31.21 -28.40 -4.23
CA SER A 575 -30.34 -28.15 -5.38
C SER A 575 -29.69 -29.45 -5.89
N LEU A 576 -29.35 -30.39 -5.00
CA LEU A 576 -28.88 -31.74 -5.36
C LEU A 576 -29.96 -32.56 -6.10
N MET A 577 -31.24 -32.49 -5.69
CA MET A 577 -32.35 -33.16 -6.38
C MET A 577 -32.58 -32.65 -7.81
N LYS A 578 -32.15 -31.42 -8.14
CA LYS A 578 -32.26 -30.85 -9.49
C LYS A 578 -31.13 -31.30 -10.42
N ILE A 579 -29.93 -31.54 -9.87
CA ILE A 579 -28.80 -32.15 -10.59
C ILE A 579 -29.08 -33.65 -10.88
N GLU A 580 -29.88 -34.29 -10.02
CA GLU A 580 -30.31 -35.68 -10.17
C GLU A 580 -31.25 -35.93 -11.36
N GLU A 581 -31.87 -34.89 -11.95
CA GLU A 581 -32.68 -35.03 -13.16
C GLU A 581 -31.86 -34.92 -14.46
N ASP A 582 -30.78 -34.14 -14.47
CA ASP A 582 -29.91 -33.97 -15.65
C ASP A 582 -28.86 -35.09 -15.79
N CYS A 583 -28.48 -35.76 -14.69
CA CYS A 583 -27.61 -36.95 -14.76
C CYS A 583 -28.36 -38.25 -15.16
N LYS A 584 -29.70 -38.23 -15.27
CA LYS A 584 -30.54 -39.43 -15.55
C LYS A 584 -30.47 -39.96 -16.98
N ALA A 585 -29.69 -39.36 -17.89
CA ALA A 585 -29.53 -39.85 -19.26
C ALA A 585 -28.44 -40.92 -19.45
N GLN A 586 -27.57 -41.20 -18.47
CA GLN A 586 -26.42 -42.10 -18.67
C GLN A 586 -26.37 -43.39 -17.82
N PHE A 587 -27.34 -43.67 -16.93
CA PHE A 587 -27.33 -44.92 -16.14
C PHE A 587 -28.67 -45.68 -16.19
N GLY A 588 -28.88 -46.41 -17.30
CA GLY A 588 -29.98 -47.35 -17.47
C GLY A 588 -29.93 -48.61 -16.57
N ILE A 589 -28.92 -48.73 -15.71
CA ILE A 589 -28.66 -49.94 -14.90
C ILE A 589 -29.37 -49.84 -13.52
N ILE A 590 -29.55 -48.64 -12.97
CA ILE A 590 -30.13 -48.43 -11.62
C ILE A 590 -31.65 -48.69 -11.60
N LYS A 591 -32.35 -48.50 -12.73
CA LYS A 591 -33.82 -48.69 -12.82
C LYS A 591 -34.24 -50.17 -12.73
N ASN A 592 -33.40 -51.08 -13.21
CA ASN A 592 -33.61 -52.52 -13.00
C ASN A 592 -33.16 -52.97 -11.60
N PHE A 593 -32.21 -52.26 -11.00
CA PHE A 593 -31.70 -52.50 -9.65
C PHE A 593 -32.75 -52.21 -8.56
N ILE A 594 -33.52 -51.12 -8.69
CA ILE A 594 -34.62 -50.78 -7.75
C ILE A 594 -35.76 -51.81 -7.87
N LYS A 595 -36.08 -52.28 -9.08
CA LYS A 595 -37.09 -53.35 -9.30
C LYS A 595 -36.69 -54.71 -8.71
N LEU A 596 -35.39 -54.99 -8.60
CA LEU A 596 -34.88 -56.22 -7.95
C LEU A 596 -34.80 -56.06 -6.42
N LYS A 597 -34.49 -54.85 -5.94
CA LYS A 597 -34.45 -54.49 -4.51
C LYS A 597 -35.82 -54.62 -3.82
N GLU A 598 -36.92 -54.41 -4.55
CA GLU A 598 -38.28 -54.65 -4.04
C GLU A 598 -38.63 -56.15 -3.92
N LYS A 599 -37.87 -57.05 -4.57
CA LYS A 599 -38.21 -58.49 -4.62
C LYS A 599 -37.35 -59.43 -3.78
N SER A 600 -36.14 -59.04 -3.36
CA SER A 600 -35.27 -59.95 -2.60
C SER A 600 -34.87 -59.38 -1.24
N LYS A 601 -35.44 -59.94 -0.17
CA LYS A 601 -34.92 -59.84 1.19
C LYS A 601 -33.61 -60.65 1.29
N LEU A 602 -32.45 -60.03 1.09
CA LEU A 602 -31.15 -60.60 1.47
C LEU A 602 -30.17 -59.48 1.85
N GLY A 603 -29.30 -59.77 2.82
CA GLY A 603 -28.60 -58.83 3.69
C GLY A 603 -27.47 -58.01 3.05
N ASN A 604 -27.10 -56.94 3.78
CA ASN A 604 -26.26 -55.82 3.35
C ASN A 604 -24.78 -56.13 3.08
N ASP A 605 -24.25 -57.28 3.51
CA ASP A 605 -22.79 -57.47 3.56
C ASP A 605 -22.16 -57.86 2.21
N ILE A 606 -22.92 -58.49 1.31
CA ILE A 606 -22.45 -58.83 -0.05
C ILE A 606 -22.44 -57.58 -0.96
N LEU A 607 -23.27 -56.59 -0.63
CA LEU A 607 -23.49 -55.36 -1.40
C LEU A 607 -22.31 -54.37 -1.32
N LEU A 608 -21.52 -54.40 -0.24
CA LEU A 608 -20.35 -53.54 -0.07
C LEU A 608 -19.14 -54.07 -0.87
N GLU A 609 -18.95 -55.40 -0.91
CA GLU A 609 -17.81 -56.03 -1.58
C GLU A 609 -17.82 -55.86 -3.12
N GLU A 610 -19.01 -55.86 -3.75
CA GLU A 610 -19.12 -55.61 -5.19
C GLU A 610 -18.92 -54.12 -5.54
N LEU A 611 -19.38 -53.20 -4.69
CA LEU A 611 -19.15 -51.75 -4.82
C LEU A 611 -17.66 -51.40 -4.73
N VAL A 612 -16.93 -52.01 -3.80
CA VAL A 612 -15.48 -51.84 -3.64
C VAL A 612 -14.70 -52.40 -4.83
N LYS A 613 -15.19 -53.47 -5.48
CA LYS A 613 -14.56 -54.07 -6.68
C LYS A 613 -14.67 -53.20 -7.93
N GLU A 614 -15.77 -52.46 -8.11
CA GLU A 614 -15.91 -51.52 -9.25
C GLU A 614 -15.19 -50.18 -8.99
N CYS A 615 -15.01 -49.80 -7.72
CA CYS A 615 -14.36 -48.55 -7.30
C CYS A 615 -12.81 -48.59 -7.27
N LYS A 616 -12.16 -49.36 -8.15
CA LYS A 616 -10.68 -49.50 -8.26
C LYS A 616 -9.89 -48.20 -8.50
N ASN A 617 -10.53 -47.03 -8.56
CA ASN A 617 -9.92 -45.73 -8.84
C ASN A 617 -10.14 -44.66 -7.74
N ILE A 618 -10.72 -44.98 -6.58
CA ILE A 618 -10.96 -43.97 -5.51
C ILE A 618 -9.65 -43.34 -5.02
N GLY A 619 -8.56 -44.11 -4.91
CA GLY A 619 -7.24 -43.57 -4.55
C GLY A 619 -6.70 -42.53 -5.55
N LYS A 620 -7.04 -42.65 -6.84
CA LYS A 620 -6.72 -41.62 -7.85
C LYS A 620 -7.63 -40.39 -7.78
N MET A 621 -8.87 -40.53 -7.30
CA MET A 621 -9.77 -39.39 -7.11
C MET A 621 -9.36 -38.50 -5.93
N LEU A 622 -8.83 -39.11 -4.87
CA LEU A 622 -8.39 -38.38 -3.67
C LEU A 622 -6.98 -37.77 -3.82
N VAL A 623 -6.22 -38.22 -4.82
CA VAL A 623 -4.84 -37.75 -5.11
C VAL A 623 -4.76 -37.26 -6.55
N LEU A 624 -4.97 -35.96 -6.74
CA LEU A 624 -4.67 -35.26 -7.98
C LEU A 624 -3.47 -34.35 -7.71
N ASN A 625 -2.36 -34.57 -8.42
CA ASN A 625 -1.07 -33.89 -8.23
C ASN A 625 -0.43 -34.07 -6.83
N GLY A 626 -0.61 -35.22 -6.18
CA GLY A 626 0.10 -35.56 -4.93
C GLY A 626 -0.38 -34.83 -3.69
N GLN A 627 -1.60 -34.27 -3.69
CA GLN A 627 -2.21 -33.63 -2.51
C GLN A 627 -3.53 -34.31 -2.14
N LEU A 628 -3.73 -34.57 -0.85
CA LEU A 628 -4.98 -35.07 -0.26
C LEU A 628 -5.99 -33.91 -0.15
N LYS A 629 -7.15 -34.06 -0.78
CA LYS A 629 -8.20 -33.01 -0.80
C LYS A 629 -9.08 -32.98 0.46
N ASP A 630 -9.20 -34.10 1.17
CA ASP A 630 -10.05 -34.23 2.34
C ASP A 630 -9.46 -35.29 3.29
N LEU A 631 -8.93 -34.82 4.42
CA LEU A 631 -8.23 -35.64 5.41
C LEU A 631 -9.21 -36.50 6.23
N GLU A 632 -10.42 -35.99 6.48
CA GLU A 632 -11.40 -36.63 7.34
C GLU A 632 -12.09 -37.80 6.62
N LEU A 633 -12.45 -37.59 5.34
CA LEU A 633 -12.96 -38.65 4.48
C LEU A 633 -11.91 -39.74 4.22
N PHE A 634 -10.64 -39.35 4.06
CA PHE A 634 -9.52 -40.28 3.86
C PHE A 634 -9.29 -41.17 5.09
N ASN A 635 -9.31 -40.60 6.29
CA ASN A 635 -9.15 -41.36 7.55
C ASN A 635 -10.30 -42.35 7.76
N LYS A 636 -11.54 -41.94 7.47
CA LYS A 636 -12.72 -42.80 7.61
C LYS A 636 -12.71 -43.99 6.64
N LEU A 637 -12.22 -43.78 5.41
CA LEU A 637 -12.06 -44.84 4.42
C LEU A 637 -10.96 -45.85 4.79
N LEU A 638 -9.90 -45.40 5.46
CA LEU A 638 -8.84 -46.28 5.96
C LEU A 638 -9.31 -47.09 7.17
N GLU A 639 -10.09 -46.51 8.09
CA GLU A 639 -10.66 -47.24 9.24
C GLU A 639 -11.58 -48.38 8.81
N ASP A 640 -12.39 -48.19 7.77
CA ASP A 640 -13.42 -49.17 7.37
C ASP A 640 -12.92 -50.28 6.43
N ASN A 641 -11.78 -50.13 5.74
CA ASN A 641 -11.37 -51.03 4.64
C ASN A 641 -9.88 -51.42 4.58
N PHE A 642 -9.09 -51.20 5.64
CA PHE A 642 -7.62 -51.37 5.61
C PHE A 642 -7.14 -52.79 5.22
N ASP A 643 -7.93 -53.81 5.52
CA ASP A 643 -7.57 -55.22 5.27
C ASP A 643 -7.85 -55.68 3.83
N GLY A 644 -8.63 -54.93 3.05
CA GLY A 644 -9.00 -55.25 1.66
C GLY A 644 -8.12 -54.60 0.58
N ILE A 645 -7.14 -53.78 0.96
CA ILE A 645 -6.33 -53.00 0.01
C ILE A 645 -5.15 -53.84 -0.52
N ASP A 646 -5.02 -53.88 -1.86
CA ASP A 646 -3.93 -54.55 -2.58
C ASP A 646 -2.54 -54.13 -2.05
N LEU A 647 -1.66 -55.12 -1.85
CA LEU A 647 -0.32 -54.99 -1.28
C LEU A 647 0.58 -54.02 -2.08
N LYS A 648 0.34 -53.87 -3.39
CA LYS A 648 1.04 -52.89 -4.23
C LYS A 648 0.59 -51.45 -3.94
N TYR A 649 -0.70 -51.27 -3.65
CA TYR A 649 -1.28 -49.97 -3.28
C TYR A 649 -0.93 -49.57 -1.84
N LYS A 650 -0.83 -50.52 -0.91
CA LYS A 650 -0.29 -50.26 0.44
C LYS A 650 1.10 -49.62 0.39
N LYS A 651 2.00 -50.12 -0.48
CA LYS A 651 3.34 -49.54 -0.66
C LYS A 651 3.35 -48.14 -1.29
N GLU A 652 2.43 -47.83 -2.21
CA GLU A 652 2.29 -46.47 -2.75
C GLU A 652 1.73 -45.49 -1.70
N LEU A 653 0.74 -45.92 -0.91
CA LEU A 653 0.20 -45.16 0.22
C LEU A 653 1.27 -44.92 1.29
N GLU A 654 2.04 -45.94 1.65
CA GLU A 654 3.20 -45.82 2.55
C GLU A 654 4.23 -44.83 2.00
N SER A 655 4.55 -44.86 0.71
CA SER A 655 5.47 -43.90 0.09
C SER A 655 4.97 -42.45 0.13
N ILE A 656 3.66 -42.23 -0.01
CA ILE A 656 3.04 -40.90 0.07
C ILE A 656 3.02 -40.42 1.53
N LEU A 657 2.65 -41.29 2.47
CA LEU A 657 2.67 -41.02 3.91
C LEU A 657 4.09 -40.70 4.40
N TYR A 658 5.10 -41.46 3.95
CA TYR A 658 6.51 -41.19 4.24
C TYR A 658 6.99 -39.84 3.69
N LYS A 659 6.53 -39.42 2.50
CA LYS A 659 6.82 -38.09 1.93
C LYS A 659 6.18 -36.94 2.72
N HIS A 660 5.12 -37.22 3.47
CA HIS A 660 4.34 -36.23 4.21
C HIS A 660 4.40 -36.40 5.74
N LEU A 661 5.35 -37.18 6.25
CA LEU A 661 5.56 -37.47 7.68
C LEU A 661 5.50 -36.23 8.60
N ASN A 662 5.96 -35.06 8.13
CA ASN A 662 5.95 -33.81 8.91
C ASN A 662 4.57 -33.12 9.02
N VAL A 663 3.53 -33.68 8.38
CA VAL A 663 2.12 -33.22 8.43
C VAL A 663 1.24 -34.26 9.14
N VAL A 664 1.80 -35.43 9.46
CA VAL A 664 1.07 -36.66 9.84
C VAL A 664 0.95 -36.85 11.36
N ASP A 665 1.44 -35.92 12.18
CA ASP A 665 1.40 -36.02 13.65
C ASP A 665 -0.03 -36.10 14.26
N ASP A 666 -1.08 -35.86 13.47
CA ASP A 666 -2.49 -36.02 13.88
C ASP A 666 -3.11 -37.40 13.50
N LEU A 667 -2.34 -38.35 12.95
CA LEU A 667 -2.81 -39.71 12.67
C LEU A 667 -2.71 -40.61 13.92
N TYR A 668 -3.87 -41.06 14.41
CA TYR A 668 -3.99 -42.12 15.42
C TYR A 668 -3.42 -43.44 14.84
N PHE A 669 -2.16 -43.74 15.14
CA PHE A 669 -1.59 -45.04 14.85
C PHE A 669 -1.97 -46.06 15.93
N LYS A 670 -2.89 -46.96 15.61
CA LYS A 670 -2.88 -48.34 16.13
C LYS A 670 -2.41 -49.28 15.01
N LEU A 671 -1.14 -49.18 14.64
CA LEU A 671 -0.47 -50.31 13.99
C LEU A 671 -0.21 -51.35 15.08
N ASN A 672 -0.97 -52.44 15.07
CA ASN A 672 -0.52 -53.67 15.69
C ASN A 672 0.72 -54.13 14.91
N LEU A 673 1.90 -53.79 15.41
CA LEU A 673 3.15 -54.43 14.99
C LEU A 673 3.14 -55.84 15.54
N ASN A 674 2.95 -56.82 14.65
CA ASN A 674 3.56 -58.14 14.80
C ASN A 674 4.76 -58.21 13.87
#